data_AF-A0A933XD89-F1
#
_entry.id   AF-A0A933XD89-F1
#
_cell.length_a   1.000
_cell.length_b   1.000
_cell.length_c   1.000
_cell.angle_alpha   90.00
_cell.angle_beta   90.00
_cell.angle_gamma   90.00
#
_symmetry.space_group_name_H-M   'P 1'
#
loop_
_entity.id
_entity.type
_entity.pdbx_description
1 polymer ?
#
loop_
_entity_poly.entity_id
_entity_poly.type
_entity_poly.pdbx_seq_one_letter_code
_entity_poly.pdbx_strand_id
1 'polypeptide(L)'
;MKFNPIIKNSTGIVLIVITVVITLIILFNQLSNKSFYAEDGSVKVKGINENVSIYRDDFGVSHIEAANEHDLYFALGYTHSQDRLWQMDLYRRIAEGKVSEIFGKDALEFDKLFRTIGINKISYQFYNNLSPKSKEILKSYSEGVNFFISGNLKKLPLEFDVLNYKPEPWKPEHSIMLVRLMGWELNLAWYTDFTFGEIVKKWGIEKSKDFFPGYPEDAPFIIPADKKTGDTKQDSVKKLSESKIENGYKSLAELGKDFRKLNTEARNFLGIKGTHIGSNSWVISGKKSESRKPILANDPHLALQAPSKWYEVELINKSTGIFTGGFSIPGVPGIAIGYNNSISWGITNLMNDDADFYLLRLDSSKQGNYIYKGSSFPIDSSVESIKIKDIKDEIYYTVYTTRLGPVISNLEKTGLISKQKFGTVKNELLTFRWTGYDYSDEVECFYRLNTARNWSDFKDAIRNFNLPASNFVYADTMGNIGYHAAGKIPVRKNLNSDNLAMYPSNGEIEWTSYVDFDALPQSFNPKEDYIVTANNKPQKDLKFYISNLYEPYYRAERIDQILKSRNNFTANEFKLIQNDVNSLQAREFCGYIFEAYKDSTGISAEEREYLGRLKKWDYEMKLYSPEATLFSEFEIILYKNIYRDKLGEDLFNNYIFLKNIPVRNTSSLLKQQNSWMFDMQGNIGKPENRNDVIRISFKEAIVNLKNRYHNSDFTGWYWGEAHRVLIKHPLGSVAALSPVLNIGPYEIGGNGTTVANSEYGFSTSLEKKEFECYLGPSMRFIIDMANMTSYQSILPSGQSGQPHHQHYKDQTRFWLNGEYKLVKTKDFSGAKGKLTMTPFK
;
A
#
# COMPACT_ATOMS: atom_id res chain seq x y z
N MET A 1 40.57 -55.73 -0.63
CA MET A 1 40.04 -54.72 -1.57
C MET A 1 40.57 -53.35 -1.18
N LYS A 2 41.47 -52.76 -1.98
CA LYS A 2 41.94 -51.37 -1.77
C LYS A 2 40.95 -50.44 -2.47
N PHE A 3 40.14 -49.71 -1.71
CA PHE A 3 39.25 -48.70 -2.28
C PHE A 3 40.05 -47.60 -2.98
N ASN A 4 39.57 -47.17 -4.14
CA ASN A 4 40.16 -46.12 -4.96
C ASN A 4 40.29 -44.82 -4.13
N PRO A 5 41.49 -44.21 -4.01
CA PRO A 5 41.71 -43.00 -3.20
C PRO A 5 40.81 -41.81 -3.59
N ILE A 6 40.32 -41.77 -4.84
CA ILE A 6 39.34 -40.77 -5.31
C ILE A 6 37.97 -40.95 -4.62
N ILE A 7 37.55 -42.20 -4.37
CA ILE A 7 36.29 -42.52 -3.68
C ILE A 7 36.38 -42.20 -2.18
N LYS A 8 37.57 -42.41 -1.57
CA LYS A 8 37.80 -42.08 -0.15
C LYS A 8 37.79 -40.56 0.09
N ASN A 9 38.38 -39.79 -0.83
CA ASN A 9 38.41 -38.32 -0.74
C ASN A 9 37.03 -37.71 -0.99
N SER A 10 36.27 -38.22 -1.96
CA SER A 10 34.89 -37.77 -2.20
C SER A 10 33.96 -38.10 -1.02
N THR A 11 34.08 -39.28 -0.42
CA THR A 11 33.29 -39.65 0.78
C THR A 11 33.62 -38.74 1.97
N GLY A 12 34.91 -38.42 2.19
CA GLY A 12 35.33 -37.49 3.23
C GLY A 12 34.80 -36.06 3.03
N ILE A 13 34.83 -35.55 1.79
CA ILE A 13 34.26 -34.24 1.44
C ILE A 13 32.74 -34.24 1.67
N VAL A 14 32.04 -35.29 1.23
CA VAL A 14 30.59 -35.42 1.45
C VAL A 14 30.26 -35.43 2.95
N LEU A 15 31.00 -36.17 3.77
CA LEU A 15 30.80 -36.19 5.23
C LEU A 15 31.07 -34.82 5.88
N ILE A 16 32.10 -34.09 5.43
CA ILE A 16 32.37 -32.73 5.91
C ILE A 16 31.23 -31.79 5.52
N VAL A 17 30.78 -31.82 4.28
CA VAL A 17 29.65 -30.99 3.80
C VAL A 17 28.39 -31.30 4.59
N ILE A 18 28.05 -32.58 4.78
CA ILE A 18 26.91 -33.00 5.61
C ILE A 18 27.06 -32.48 7.03
N THR A 19 28.24 -32.61 7.64
CA THR A 19 28.49 -32.14 9.01
C THR A 19 28.34 -30.62 9.13
N VAL A 20 28.87 -29.86 8.16
CA VAL A 20 28.72 -28.39 8.10
C VAL A 20 27.26 -28.01 7.93
N VAL A 21 26.52 -28.65 7.02
CA VAL A 21 25.09 -28.39 6.80
C VAL A 21 24.29 -28.69 8.06
N ILE A 22 24.51 -29.84 8.71
CA ILE A 22 23.84 -30.19 9.97
C ILE A 22 24.17 -29.16 11.06
N THR A 23 25.43 -28.75 11.17
CA THR A 23 25.85 -27.74 12.15
C THR A 23 25.17 -26.40 11.91
N LEU A 24 25.08 -25.96 10.65
CA LEU A 24 24.39 -24.72 10.28
C LEU A 24 22.89 -24.80 10.55
N ILE A 25 22.24 -25.94 10.29
CA ILE A 25 20.83 -26.16 10.63
C ILE A 25 20.61 -26.10 12.14
N ILE A 26 21.46 -26.76 12.93
CA ILE A 26 21.38 -26.73 14.40
C ILE A 26 21.58 -25.30 14.91
N LEU A 27 22.61 -24.60 14.42
CA LEU A 27 22.89 -23.22 14.81
C LEU A 27 21.71 -22.30 14.45
N PHE A 28 21.19 -22.42 13.24
CA PHE A 28 20.05 -21.63 12.77
C PHE A 28 18.81 -21.88 13.64
N ASN A 29 18.51 -23.14 13.98
CA ASN A 29 17.40 -23.49 14.88
C ASN A 29 17.61 -22.96 16.30
N GLN A 30 18.85 -23.02 16.82
CA GLN A 30 19.16 -22.45 18.14
C GLN A 30 19.01 -20.93 18.16
N LEU A 31 19.49 -20.23 17.11
CA LEU A 31 19.38 -18.78 16.99
C LEU A 31 17.93 -18.32 16.81
N SER A 32 17.14 -19.02 15.98
CA SER A 32 15.73 -18.68 15.77
C SER A 32 14.86 -18.94 17.01
N ASN A 33 15.17 -19.97 17.82
CA ASN A 33 14.41 -20.25 19.06
C ASN A 33 14.89 -19.42 20.27
N LYS A 34 16.11 -18.87 20.23
CA LYS A 34 16.70 -18.06 21.32
C LYS A 34 15.87 -16.81 21.64
N SER A 35 15.18 -16.26 20.64
CA SER A 35 14.31 -15.09 20.78
C SER A 35 12.89 -15.44 21.24
N PHE A 36 12.54 -16.71 21.46
CA PHE A 36 11.22 -17.04 21.98
C PHE A 36 11.12 -16.59 23.44
N TYR A 37 10.08 -15.80 23.70
CA TYR A 37 9.83 -15.19 25.00
C TYR A 37 8.70 -15.94 25.70
N ALA A 38 8.68 -15.92 27.03
CA ALA A 38 7.58 -16.50 27.78
C ALA A 38 6.28 -15.75 27.48
N GLU A 39 5.27 -16.48 27.03
CA GLU A 39 3.91 -15.98 26.81
C GLU A 39 3.03 -16.14 28.07
N ASP A 40 3.57 -16.84 29.08
CA ASP A 40 2.93 -17.22 30.33
C ASP A 40 3.73 -16.81 31.55
N GLY A 41 3.01 -16.65 32.67
CA GLY A 41 3.59 -16.47 33.99
C GLY A 41 3.60 -15.01 34.42
N SER A 42 4.66 -14.60 35.12
CA SER A 42 4.78 -13.24 35.66
C SER A 42 6.14 -12.62 35.38
N VAL A 43 6.14 -11.35 35.01
CA VAL A 43 7.36 -10.54 34.82
C VAL A 43 7.31 -9.30 35.72
N LYS A 44 8.40 -9.03 36.43
CA LYS A 44 8.56 -7.80 37.21
C LYS A 44 8.99 -6.68 36.28
N VAL A 45 8.22 -5.59 36.27
CA VAL A 45 8.38 -4.48 35.32
C VAL A 45 8.58 -3.18 36.06
N LYS A 46 9.66 -2.46 35.73
CA LYS A 46 9.88 -1.10 36.19
C LYS A 46 9.19 -0.14 35.20
N GLY A 47 8.37 0.77 35.73
CA GLY A 47 7.69 1.80 34.93
C GLY A 47 6.17 1.68 34.95
N ILE A 48 5.60 0.52 35.26
CA ILE A 48 4.15 0.37 35.46
C ILE A 48 3.74 0.68 36.90
N ASN A 49 2.51 1.15 37.08
CA ASN A 49 1.97 1.52 38.39
C ASN A 49 1.17 0.38 39.03
N GLU A 50 0.41 -0.36 38.22
CA GLU A 50 -0.46 -1.45 38.63
C GLU A 50 -0.16 -2.73 37.84
N ASN A 51 -0.77 -3.84 38.25
CA ASN A 51 -0.64 -5.09 37.50
C ASN A 51 -1.32 -5.00 36.12
N VAL A 52 -0.65 -5.53 35.10
CA VAL A 52 -1.20 -5.69 33.74
C VAL A 52 -1.32 -7.18 33.43
N SER A 53 -2.41 -7.60 32.80
CA SER A 53 -2.57 -8.95 32.25
C SER A 53 -2.59 -8.90 30.73
N ILE A 54 -1.81 -9.76 30.09
CA ILE A 54 -1.80 -9.95 28.64
C ILE A 54 -2.22 -11.40 28.38
N TYR A 55 -3.38 -11.58 27.78
CA TYR A 55 -3.90 -12.89 27.38
C TYR A 55 -3.62 -13.11 25.89
N ARG A 56 -3.31 -14.36 25.52
CA ARG A 56 -3.16 -14.76 24.12
C ARG A 56 -4.15 -15.85 23.73
N ASP A 57 -4.76 -15.72 22.56
CA ASP A 57 -5.67 -16.72 22.00
C ASP A 57 -4.93 -17.79 21.16
N ASP A 58 -5.69 -18.66 20.48
CA ASP A 58 -5.19 -19.74 19.62
C ASP A 58 -4.31 -19.27 18.45
N PHE A 59 -4.40 -18.00 18.06
CA PHE A 59 -3.67 -17.40 16.95
C PHE A 59 -2.67 -16.33 17.43
N GLY A 60 -2.43 -16.25 18.74
CA GLY A 60 -1.52 -15.29 19.37
C GLY A 60 -2.07 -13.87 19.48
N VAL A 61 -3.36 -13.64 19.21
CA VAL A 61 -3.99 -12.32 19.37
C VAL A 61 -3.87 -11.90 20.83
N SER A 62 -3.36 -10.68 21.06
CA SER A 62 -3.09 -10.19 22.40
C SER A 62 -4.28 -9.41 22.93
N HIS A 63 -4.74 -9.74 24.14
CA HIS A 63 -5.76 -9.00 24.87
C HIS A 63 -5.13 -8.39 26.12
N ILE A 64 -4.96 -7.07 26.13
CA ILE A 64 -4.21 -6.34 27.16
C ILE A 64 -5.19 -5.69 28.13
N GLU A 65 -5.12 -6.10 29.39
CA GLU A 65 -5.91 -5.55 30.49
C GLU A 65 -5.03 -4.78 31.49
N ALA A 66 -5.30 -3.49 31.65
CA ALA A 66 -4.62 -2.63 32.61
C ALA A 66 -5.60 -1.78 33.44
N ALA A 67 -5.15 -1.30 34.61
CA ALA A 67 -5.95 -0.44 35.48
C ALA A 67 -5.87 1.05 35.13
N ASN A 68 -4.95 1.45 34.26
CA ASN A 68 -4.78 2.84 33.83
C ASN A 68 -4.20 2.89 32.41
N GLU A 69 -4.32 4.04 31.75
CA GLU A 69 -3.91 4.19 30.35
C GLU A 69 -2.39 4.14 30.16
N HIS A 70 -1.63 4.67 31.13
CA HIS A 70 -0.16 4.59 31.11
C HIS A 70 0.31 3.14 30.97
N ASP A 71 -0.15 2.26 31.86
CA ASP A 71 0.24 0.85 31.88
C ASP A 71 -0.31 0.09 30.67
N LEU A 72 -1.48 0.50 30.16
CA LEU A 72 -2.08 -0.06 28.94
C LEU A 72 -1.20 0.18 27.70
N TYR A 73 -0.79 1.43 27.47
CA TYR A 73 0.05 1.77 26.32
C TYR A 73 1.49 1.28 26.49
N PHE A 74 2.00 1.25 27.73
CA PHE A 74 3.27 0.57 28.05
C PHE A 74 3.22 -0.89 27.63
N ALA A 75 2.20 -1.64 28.05
CA ALA A 75 2.08 -3.04 27.73
C ALA A 75 1.86 -3.29 26.23
N LEU A 76 1.18 -2.39 25.52
CA LEU A 76 1.09 -2.44 24.06
C LEU A 76 2.47 -2.32 23.41
N GLY A 77 3.30 -1.36 23.83
CA GLY A 77 4.67 -1.19 23.34
C GLY A 77 5.57 -2.40 23.62
N TYR A 78 5.45 -2.98 24.81
CA TYR A 78 6.11 -4.23 25.17
C TYR A 78 5.68 -5.37 24.25
N THR A 79 4.38 -5.54 24.05
CA THR A 79 3.79 -6.64 23.28
C THR A 79 4.16 -6.56 21.80
N HIS A 80 4.04 -5.37 21.19
CA HIS A 80 4.54 -5.13 19.84
C HIS A 80 6.04 -5.47 19.71
N SER A 81 6.85 -5.15 20.71
CA SER A 81 8.29 -5.47 20.68
C SER A 81 8.54 -6.97 20.80
N GLN A 82 7.82 -7.66 21.69
CA GLN A 82 7.91 -9.12 21.84
C GLN A 82 7.69 -9.86 20.52
N ASP A 83 6.72 -9.39 19.74
CA ASP A 83 6.31 -10.08 18.52
C ASP A 83 6.98 -9.52 17.26
N ARG A 84 7.30 -8.22 17.20
CA ARG A 84 7.61 -7.48 15.96
C ARG A 84 8.82 -6.54 16.04
N LEU A 85 9.71 -6.68 17.03
CA LEU A 85 10.82 -5.74 17.25
C LEU A 85 11.66 -5.43 16.01
N TRP A 86 12.05 -6.44 15.21
CA TRP A 86 12.89 -6.19 14.03
C TRP A 86 12.14 -5.42 12.93
N GLN A 87 10.87 -5.74 12.69
CA GLN A 87 10.01 -5.00 11.76
C GLN A 87 9.87 -3.53 12.17
N MET A 88 9.67 -3.28 13.47
CA MET A 88 9.63 -1.90 14.02
C MET A 88 10.96 -1.17 13.81
N ASP A 89 12.10 -1.82 14.10
CA ASP A 89 13.43 -1.25 13.93
C ASP A 89 13.75 -0.92 12.46
N LEU A 90 13.38 -1.82 11.53
CA LEU A 90 13.56 -1.59 10.10
C LEU A 90 12.77 -0.37 9.62
N TYR A 91 11.49 -0.25 9.97
CA TYR A 91 10.68 0.88 9.50
C TYR A 91 11.11 2.22 10.08
N ARG A 92 11.51 2.28 11.36
CA ARG A 92 12.08 3.53 11.88
C ARG A 92 13.38 3.88 11.16
N ARG A 93 14.23 2.90 10.81
CA ARG A 93 15.49 3.15 10.07
C ARG A 93 15.24 3.64 8.65
N ILE A 94 14.21 3.15 7.97
CA ILE A 94 13.80 3.66 6.66
C ILE A 94 13.38 5.13 6.79
N ALA A 95 12.48 5.43 7.73
CA ALA A 95 12.00 6.79 7.95
C ALA A 95 13.10 7.75 8.45
N GLU A 96 14.05 7.24 9.23
CA GLU A 96 15.23 7.97 9.69
C GLU A 96 16.28 8.16 8.60
N GLY A 97 16.29 7.34 7.54
CA GLY A 97 17.42 7.24 6.60
C GLY A 97 18.69 6.75 7.31
N LYS A 98 18.61 5.53 7.86
CA LYS A 98 19.69 4.79 8.55
C LYS A 98 19.76 3.30 8.17
N VAL A 99 19.26 2.91 6.99
CA VAL A 99 19.30 1.52 6.53
C VAL A 99 20.70 1.07 6.12
N SER A 100 21.59 1.98 5.70
CA SER A 100 22.99 1.64 5.39
C SER A 100 23.82 1.26 6.62
N GLU A 101 23.36 1.60 7.82
CA GLU A 101 23.96 1.13 9.07
C GLU A 101 23.83 -0.39 9.26
N ILE A 102 22.83 -1.03 8.62
CA ILE A 102 22.55 -2.47 8.76
C ILE A 102 22.72 -3.26 7.46
N PHE A 103 22.54 -2.61 6.30
CA PHE A 103 22.72 -3.21 4.97
C PHE A 103 24.00 -2.77 4.26
N GLY A 104 24.79 -1.88 4.85
CA GLY A 104 26.05 -1.40 4.28
C GLY A 104 25.85 -0.46 3.10
N LYS A 105 26.90 -0.34 2.29
CA LYS A 105 27.04 0.69 1.25
C LYS A 105 25.93 0.65 0.19
N ASP A 106 25.38 -0.53 -0.09
CA ASP A 106 24.32 -0.71 -1.10
C ASP A 106 23.03 0.06 -0.75
N ALA A 107 22.83 0.39 0.53
CA ALA A 107 21.68 1.16 0.98
C ALA A 107 21.97 2.66 1.23
N LEU A 108 23.20 3.14 0.95
CA LEU A 108 23.60 4.53 1.20
C LEU A 108 22.73 5.54 0.45
N GLU A 109 22.44 5.29 -0.83
CA GLU A 109 21.64 6.21 -1.63
C GLU A 109 20.18 6.25 -1.15
N PHE A 110 19.66 5.17 -0.55
CA PHE A 110 18.34 5.17 0.07
C PHE A 110 18.31 6.03 1.34
N ASP A 111 19.37 5.98 2.15
CA ASP A 111 19.50 6.88 3.31
C ASP A 111 19.52 8.34 2.87
N LYS A 112 20.30 8.68 1.85
CA LYS A 112 20.31 10.04 1.28
C LYS A 112 18.92 10.46 0.79
N LEU A 113 18.19 9.56 0.12
CA LEU A 113 16.83 9.82 -0.34
C LEU A 113 15.90 10.16 0.84
N PHE A 114 15.80 9.30 1.85
CA PHE A 114 14.86 9.50 2.96
C PHE A 114 15.24 10.69 3.87
N ARG A 115 16.53 10.97 4.03
CA ARG A 115 17.03 12.17 4.70
C ARG A 115 16.75 13.46 3.91
N THR A 116 16.77 13.38 2.58
CA THR A 116 16.36 14.49 1.70
C THR A 116 14.86 14.72 1.80
N ILE A 117 14.04 13.66 1.78
CA ILE A 117 12.59 13.76 2.00
C ILE A 117 12.31 14.34 3.40
N GLY A 118 13.11 14.01 4.41
CA GLY A 118 13.07 14.69 5.71
C GLY A 118 11.92 14.26 6.63
N ILE A 119 11.40 13.04 6.46
CA ILE A 119 10.37 12.46 7.37
C ILE A 119 10.82 12.50 8.83
N ASN A 120 12.10 12.22 9.07
CA ASN A 120 12.70 12.27 10.39
C ASN A 120 12.61 13.67 11.04
N LYS A 121 13.00 14.71 10.29
CA LYS A 121 13.03 16.10 10.76
C LYS A 121 11.63 16.60 11.07
N ILE A 122 10.68 16.36 10.17
CA ILE A 122 9.31 16.84 10.35
C ILE A 122 8.60 16.13 11.51
N SER A 123 8.83 14.82 11.68
CA SER A 123 8.22 14.06 12.77
C SER A 123 8.73 14.52 14.14
N TYR A 124 10.02 14.86 14.25
CA TYR A 124 10.57 15.47 15.46
C TYR A 124 9.95 16.84 15.76
N GLN A 125 9.74 17.68 14.73
CA GLN A 125 9.06 18.96 14.89
C GLN A 125 7.60 18.80 15.34
N PHE A 126 6.88 17.84 14.78
CA PHE A 126 5.49 17.57 15.13
C PHE A 126 5.34 17.09 16.56
N TYR A 127 6.23 16.20 17.04
CA TYR A 127 6.19 15.72 18.42
C TYR A 127 6.09 16.88 19.43
N ASN A 128 6.84 17.96 19.22
CA ASN A 128 6.82 19.12 20.11
C ASN A 128 5.47 19.85 20.15
N ASN A 129 4.67 19.75 19.09
CA ASN A 129 3.37 20.42 18.94
C ASN A 129 2.18 19.49 19.15
N LEU A 130 2.38 18.18 19.37
CA LEU A 130 1.28 17.24 19.64
C LEU A 130 0.52 17.59 20.92
N SER A 131 -0.72 17.12 21.00
CA SER A 131 -1.55 17.25 22.19
C SER A 131 -0.84 16.67 23.42
N PRO A 132 -1.12 17.18 24.65
CA PRO A 132 -0.60 16.57 25.87
C PRO A 132 -0.95 15.08 25.95
N LYS A 133 -2.13 14.69 25.46
CA LYS A 133 -2.58 13.31 25.47
C LYS A 133 -1.76 12.44 24.54
N SER A 134 -1.52 12.89 23.31
CA SER A 134 -0.67 12.19 22.34
C SER A 134 0.75 12.00 22.86
N LYS A 135 1.33 13.01 23.50
CA LYS A 135 2.66 12.90 24.12
C LYS A 135 2.71 11.85 25.23
N GLU A 136 1.69 11.81 26.09
CA GLU A 136 1.56 10.81 27.15
C GLU A 136 1.52 9.39 26.58
N ILE A 137 0.63 9.15 25.61
CA ILE A 137 0.47 7.85 24.95
C ILE A 137 1.79 7.39 24.30
N LEU A 138 2.42 8.27 23.52
CA LEU A 138 3.68 7.96 22.82
C LEU A 138 4.81 7.68 23.80
N LYS A 139 4.88 8.42 24.92
CA LYS A 139 5.88 8.21 25.96
C LYS A 139 5.69 6.85 26.64
N SER A 140 4.49 6.55 27.14
CA SER A 140 4.19 5.25 27.78
C SER A 140 4.47 4.08 26.84
N TYR A 141 4.05 4.18 25.57
CA TYR A 141 4.35 3.18 24.56
C TYR A 141 5.87 2.98 24.38
N SER A 142 6.62 4.07 24.24
CA SER A 142 8.09 4.03 24.07
C SER A 142 8.80 3.42 25.28
N GLU A 143 8.32 3.69 26.49
CA GLU A 143 8.86 3.10 27.72
C GLU A 143 8.66 1.58 27.74
N GLY A 144 7.50 1.08 27.29
CA GLY A 144 7.24 -0.35 27.13
C GLY A 144 8.16 -1.03 26.12
N VAL A 145 8.37 -0.40 24.96
CA VAL A 145 9.33 -0.85 23.94
C VAL A 145 10.74 -0.91 24.51
N ASN A 146 11.17 0.13 25.21
CA ASN A 146 12.52 0.23 25.75
C ASN A 146 12.76 -0.73 26.93
N PHE A 147 11.74 -0.98 27.75
CA PHE A 147 11.81 -2.01 28.77
C PHE A 147 12.03 -3.38 28.13
N PHE A 148 11.30 -3.69 27.05
CA PHE A 148 11.49 -4.91 26.30
C PHE A 148 12.92 -5.02 25.71
N ILE A 149 13.39 -4.00 25.01
CA ILE A 149 14.73 -3.99 24.38
C ILE A 149 15.82 -4.22 25.42
N SER A 150 15.81 -3.44 26.51
CA SER A 150 16.87 -3.48 27.53
C SER A 150 16.92 -4.83 28.27
N GLY A 151 15.77 -5.45 28.53
CA GLY A 151 15.68 -6.77 29.16
C GLY A 151 16.12 -7.93 28.24
N ASN A 152 16.12 -7.74 26.92
CA ASN A 152 16.25 -8.82 25.95
C ASN A 152 17.42 -8.68 24.96
N LEU A 153 18.42 -7.83 25.22
CA LEU A 153 19.60 -7.65 24.35
C LEU A 153 20.42 -8.94 24.07
N LYS A 154 20.25 -9.99 24.88
CA LYS A 154 20.86 -11.31 24.69
C LYS A 154 19.95 -12.32 23.99
N LYS A 155 18.70 -11.96 23.70
CA LYS A 155 17.64 -12.80 23.12
C LYS A 155 16.92 -12.08 21.98
N LEU A 156 17.66 -11.36 21.15
CA LEU A 156 17.06 -10.61 20.03
C LEU A 156 16.62 -11.56 18.91
N PRO A 157 15.59 -11.18 18.12
CA PRO A 157 15.19 -11.90 16.92
C PRO A 157 16.35 -12.21 15.96
N LEU A 158 16.23 -13.30 15.20
CA LEU A 158 17.24 -13.84 14.30
C LEU A 158 17.87 -12.79 13.38
N GLU A 159 17.08 -11.85 12.89
CA GLU A 159 17.51 -10.82 11.95
C GLU A 159 18.61 -9.92 12.53
N PHE A 160 18.58 -9.65 13.83
CA PHE A 160 19.64 -8.91 14.53
C PHE A 160 20.95 -9.70 14.60
N ASP A 161 20.87 -11.03 14.81
CA ASP A 161 22.04 -11.90 14.83
C ASP A 161 22.62 -12.05 13.40
N VAL A 162 21.78 -12.23 12.37
CA VAL A 162 22.19 -12.34 10.95
C VAL A 162 22.85 -11.05 10.46
N LEU A 163 22.29 -9.89 10.81
CA LEU A 163 22.83 -8.59 10.43
C LEU A 163 23.90 -8.09 11.40
N ASN A 164 24.16 -8.80 12.50
CA ASN A 164 25.15 -8.49 13.53
C ASN A 164 25.02 -7.07 14.09
N TYR A 165 23.85 -6.72 14.61
CA TYR A 165 23.62 -5.42 15.25
C TYR A 165 22.60 -5.51 16.39
N LYS A 166 22.44 -4.41 17.14
CA LYS A 166 21.44 -4.28 18.21
C LYS A 166 20.52 -3.09 17.93
N PRO A 167 19.23 -3.16 18.32
CA PRO A 167 18.33 -2.03 18.17
C PRO A 167 18.73 -0.87 19.09
N GLU A 168 18.49 0.36 18.64
CA GLU A 168 18.60 1.55 19.49
C GLU A 168 17.31 1.72 20.32
N PRO A 169 17.33 2.51 21.42
CA PRO A 169 16.11 2.84 22.14
C PRO A 169 15.06 3.52 21.24
N TRP A 170 13.82 3.10 21.40
CA TRP A 170 12.65 3.69 20.75
C TRP A 170 12.32 5.03 21.37
N LYS A 171 12.07 6.03 20.53
CA LYS A 171 11.68 7.38 20.95
C LYS A 171 10.23 7.66 20.54
N PRO A 172 9.50 8.54 21.25
CA PRO A 172 8.13 8.91 20.91
C PRO A 172 7.94 9.32 19.45
N GLU A 173 8.88 10.07 18.87
CA GLU A 173 8.82 10.52 17.49
C GLU A 173 8.96 9.40 16.46
N HIS A 174 9.51 8.23 16.81
CA HIS A 174 9.60 7.08 15.88
C HIS A 174 8.21 6.58 15.48
N SER A 175 7.23 6.58 16.39
CA SER A 175 5.86 6.22 16.05
C SER A 175 5.22 7.20 15.05
N ILE A 176 5.53 8.49 15.17
CA ILE A 176 5.07 9.52 14.21
C ILE A 176 5.72 9.28 12.84
N MET A 177 7.01 8.98 12.83
CA MET A 177 7.76 8.68 11.59
C MET A 177 7.15 7.51 10.82
N LEU A 178 6.69 6.46 11.49
CA LEU A 178 6.02 5.33 10.84
C LEU A 178 4.71 5.75 10.15
N VAL A 179 3.89 6.59 10.79
CA VAL A 179 2.66 7.12 10.18
C VAL A 179 2.99 7.98 8.95
N ARG A 180 4.03 8.83 9.04
CA ARG A 180 4.47 9.65 7.89
C ARG A 180 5.05 8.79 6.76
N LEU A 181 5.82 7.75 7.09
CA LEU A 181 6.34 6.80 6.11
C LEU A 181 5.20 6.08 5.39
N MET A 182 4.14 5.69 6.10
CA MET A 182 2.93 5.16 5.47
C MET A 182 2.28 6.18 4.54
N GLY A 183 2.21 7.46 4.93
CA GLY A 183 1.77 8.53 4.03
C GLY A 183 2.59 8.63 2.74
N TRP A 184 3.93 8.56 2.86
CA TRP A 184 4.84 8.54 1.70
C TRP A 184 4.66 7.29 0.84
N GLU A 185 4.48 6.13 1.48
CA GLU A 185 4.24 4.86 0.81
C GLU A 185 3.01 4.90 -0.09
N LEU A 186 1.95 5.59 0.34
CA LEU A 186 0.66 5.75 -0.35
C LEU A 186 0.61 6.95 -1.33
N ASN A 187 1.56 7.86 -1.30
CA ASN A 187 1.65 8.96 -2.26
C ASN A 187 1.91 8.38 -3.67
N LEU A 188 1.18 8.87 -4.67
CA LEU A 188 1.30 8.42 -6.07
C LEU A 188 2.02 9.42 -6.98
N ALA A 189 1.99 10.71 -6.62
CA ALA A 189 2.51 11.81 -7.43
C ALA A 189 4.00 11.65 -7.78
N TRP A 190 4.82 11.16 -6.83
CA TRP A 190 6.25 10.89 -7.07
C TRP A 190 6.52 9.91 -8.20
N TYR A 191 5.51 9.19 -8.66
CA TYR A 191 5.61 8.27 -9.78
C TYR A 191 4.90 8.83 -11.02
N THR A 192 3.62 9.17 -10.87
CA THR A 192 2.75 9.57 -11.99
C THR A 192 3.23 10.81 -12.71
N ASP A 193 3.63 11.83 -11.97
CA ASP A 193 3.89 13.15 -12.54
C ASP A 193 5.11 13.13 -13.46
N PHE A 194 6.13 12.37 -13.09
CA PHE A 194 7.32 12.17 -13.92
C PHE A 194 7.02 11.30 -15.13
N THR A 195 6.28 10.20 -14.96
CA THR A 195 5.90 9.32 -16.09
C THR A 195 5.06 10.09 -17.10
N PHE A 196 4.08 10.87 -16.65
CA PHE A 196 3.30 11.73 -17.53
C PHE A 196 4.12 12.86 -18.15
N GLY A 197 5.08 13.42 -17.40
CA GLY A 197 6.06 14.35 -17.95
C GLY A 197 6.88 13.76 -19.10
N GLU A 198 7.31 12.51 -18.99
CA GLU A 198 8.01 11.79 -20.05
C GLU A 198 7.11 11.53 -21.27
N ILE A 199 5.82 11.21 -21.06
CA ILE A 199 4.84 11.05 -22.15
C ILE A 199 4.61 12.38 -22.88
N VAL A 200 4.39 13.48 -22.15
CA VAL A 200 4.21 14.83 -22.72
C VAL A 200 5.47 15.29 -23.45
N LYS A 201 6.65 15.00 -22.91
CA LYS A 201 7.93 15.26 -23.60
C LYS A 201 8.00 14.56 -24.95
N LYS A 202 7.44 13.35 -25.07
CA LYS A 202 7.46 12.53 -26.30
C LYS A 202 6.38 12.91 -27.31
N TRP A 203 5.15 13.16 -26.85
CA TRP A 203 3.98 13.28 -27.74
C TRP A 203 3.32 14.66 -27.77
N GLY A 204 3.73 15.58 -26.91
CA GLY A 204 3.02 16.85 -26.68
C GLY A 204 1.75 16.64 -25.85
N ILE A 205 1.20 17.72 -25.31
CA ILE A 205 0.11 17.63 -24.31
C ILE A 205 -1.19 17.06 -24.89
N GLU A 206 -1.54 17.43 -26.12
CA GLU A 206 -2.82 17.02 -26.73
C GLU A 206 -2.92 15.50 -26.92
N LYS A 207 -1.89 14.86 -27.51
CA LYS A 207 -1.85 13.40 -27.66
C LYS A 207 -1.68 12.68 -26.33
N SER A 208 -1.01 13.30 -25.35
CA SER A 208 -0.75 12.66 -24.06
C SER A 208 -2.01 12.44 -23.23
N LYS A 209 -3.12 13.15 -23.51
CA LYS A 209 -4.41 12.97 -22.82
C LYS A 209 -4.93 11.53 -22.93
N ASP A 210 -4.62 10.81 -24.01
CA ASP A 210 -5.04 9.40 -24.19
C ASP A 210 -4.30 8.42 -23.25
N PHE A 211 -3.26 8.89 -22.55
CA PHE A 211 -2.55 8.15 -21.50
C PHE A 211 -2.97 8.58 -20.10
N PHE A 212 -3.81 9.60 -19.94
CA PHE A 212 -4.20 10.09 -18.62
C PHE A 212 -5.52 9.48 -18.17
N PRO A 213 -5.59 8.96 -16.93
CA PRO A 213 -6.75 8.24 -16.48
C PRO A 213 -7.93 9.16 -16.16
N GLY A 214 -9.07 8.87 -16.78
CA GLY A 214 -10.37 9.43 -16.44
C GLY A 214 -11.13 8.58 -15.40
N TYR A 215 -12.35 9.02 -15.10
CA TYR A 215 -13.33 8.25 -14.32
C TYR A 215 -14.65 8.18 -15.12
N PRO A 216 -15.18 6.97 -15.44
CA PRO A 216 -16.40 6.85 -16.24
C PRO A 216 -17.62 7.51 -15.58
N GLU A 217 -18.50 8.11 -16.37
CA GLU A 217 -19.69 8.81 -15.85
C GLU A 217 -20.74 7.87 -15.22
N ASP A 218 -20.75 6.62 -15.66
CA ASP A 218 -21.65 5.53 -15.27
C ASP A 218 -21.06 4.63 -14.17
N ALA A 219 -19.80 4.85 -13.78
CA ALA A 219 -19.15 4.11 -12.70
C ALA A 219 -19.74 4.46 -11.31
N PRO A 220 -19.75 3.51 -10.36
CA PRO A 220 -20.28 3.73 -9.02
C PRO A 220 -19.44 4.71 -8.19
N PHE A 221 -20.11 5.68 -7.57
CA PHE A 221 -19.53 6.59 -6.57
C PHE A 221 -19.82 6.09 -5.15
N ILE A 222 -18.98 6.45 -4.16
CA ILE A 222 -19.22 6.09 -2.75
C ILE A 222 -20.54 6.70 -2.26
N ILE A 223 -20.78 7.96 -2.62
CA ILE A 223 -22.04 8.67 -2.40
C ILE A 223 -22.79 8.69 -3.74
N PRO A 224 -23.90 7.95 -3.86
CA PRO A 224 -24.69 7.94 -5.09
C PRO A 224 -25.16 9.35 -5.46
N ALA A 225 -25.08 9.71 -6.74
CA ALA A 225 -25.60 10.97 -7.22
C ALA A 225 -27.14 10.97 -7.13
N ASP A 226 -27.73 12.03 -6.56
CA ASP A 226 -29.13 12.31 -6.84
C ASP A 226 -29.25 12.74 -8.32
N LYS A 227 -30.27 12.23 -9.03
CA LYS A 227 -30.48 12.40 -10.48
C LYS A 227 -30.65 13.87 -10.95
N LYS A 228 -30.35 14.87 -10.13
CA LYS A 228 -30.45 16.28 -10.48
C LYS A 228 -29.30 17.07 -9.85
N THR A 229 -28.28 17.33 -10.64
CA THR A 229 -27.57 18.62 -10.59
C THR A 229 -26.84 18.86 -11.90
N GLY A 230 -27.02 20.08 -12.41
CA GLY A 230 -26.50 20.53 -13.70
C GLY A 230 -25.10 21.14 -13.60
N ASP A 231 -24.57 21.40 -14.80
CA ASP A 231 -23.25 21.96 -15.08
C ASP A 231 -22.81 23.04 -14.09
N THR A 232 -21.73 22.75 -13.35
CA THR A 232 -20.95 23.78 -12.65
C THR A 232 -20.26 24.65 -13.69
N LYS A 233 -20.66 25.93 -13.75
CA LYS A 233 -19.97 26.98 -14.51
C LYS A 233 -18.53 27.10 -14.03
N GLN A 234 -17.58 26.91 -14.94
CA GLN A 234 -16.18 27.30 -14.73
C GLN A 234 -16.07 28.82 -14.84
N ASP A 235 -15.57 29.46 -13.78
CA ASP A 235 -15.14 30.86 -13.86
C ASP A 235 -14.02 31.02 -14.89
N SER A 236 -13.97 32.17 -15.55
CA SER A 236 -12.96 32.50 -16.56
C SER A 236 -11.57 32.66 -15.93
N VAL A 237 -10.82 31.56 -15.88
CA VAL A 237 -9.43 31.52 -15.38
C VAL A 237 -8.44 31.72 -16.53
N LYS A 238 -7.33 32.40 -16.24
CA LYS A 238 -6.21 32.63 -17.17
C LYS A 238 -5.60 31.29 -17.61
N LYS A 239 -5.90 30.84 -18.84
CA LYS A 239 -5.41 29.58 -19.41
C LYS A 239 -3.90 29.65 -19.68
N LEU A 240 -3.14 28.67 -19.18
CA LEU A 240 -1.73 28.50 -19.54
C LEU A 240 -1.62 28.12 -21.02
N SER A 241 -0.59 28.59 -21.73
CA SER A 241 -0.33 28.16 -23.11
C SER A 241 0.16 26.72 -23.14
N GLU A 242 -0.23 25.96 -24.17
CA GLU A 242 0.22 24.57 -24.37
C GLU A 242 1.75 24.47 -24.36
N SER A 243 2.44 25.40 -25.03
CA SER A 243 3.90 25.47 -25.04
C SER A 243 4.52 25.60 -23.65
N LYS A 244 3.87 26.31 -22.73
CA LYS A 244 4.34 26.48 -21.35
C LYS A 244 4.08 25.22 -20.54
N ILE A 245 2.94 24.57 -20.76
CA ILE A 245 2.61 23.29 -20.14
C ILE A 245 3.64 22.23 -20.54
N GLU A 246 3.87 22.06 -21.84
CA GLU A 246 4.83 21.09 -22.37
C GLU A 246 6.26 21.33 -21.88
N ASN A 247 6.71 22.58 -21.85
CA ASN A 247 8.05 22.90 -21.36
C ASN A 247 8.20 22.56 -19.87
N GLY A 248 7.17 22.79 -19.05
CA GLY A 248 7.18 22.40 -17.64
C GLY A 248 7.35 20.89 -17.49
N TYR A 249 6.52 20.10 -18.16
CA TYR A 249 6.60 18.63 -18.14
C TYR A 249 7.96 18.10 -18.63
N LYS A 250 8.54 18.71 -19.66
CA LYS A 250 9.89 18.37 -20.15
C LYS A 250 10.95 18.57 -19.07
N SER A 251 10.95 19.71 -18.37
CA SER A 251 11.89 19.97 -17.27
C SER A 251 11.65 19.02 -16.08
N LEU A 252 10.39 18.73 -15.73
CA LEU A 252 10.05 17.78 -14.67
C LEU A 252 10.59 16.38 -14.97
N ALA A 253 10.38 15.88 -16.19
CA ALA A 253 10.90 14.60 -16.63
C ALA A 253 12.44 14.53 -16.56
N GLU A 254 13.14 15.59 -16.99
CA GLU A 254 14.61 15.60 -16.98
C GLU A 254 15.20 15.72 -15.58
N LEU A 255 14.66 16.60 -14.73
CA LEU A 255 15.20 16.85 -13.40
C LEU A 255 14.78 15.80 -12.37
N GLY A 256 13.65 15.14 -12.60
CA GLY A 256 13.06 14.18 -11.67
C GLY A 256 13.44 12.71 -11.89
N LYS A 257 14.06 12.38 -13.03
CA LYS A 257 14.34 10.98 -13.41
C LYS A 257 15.14 10.22 -12.34
N ASP A 258 16.15 10.87 -11.74
CA ASP A 258 17.05 10.22 -10.77
C ASP A 258 16.32 9.98 -9.45
N PHE A 259 15.51 10.94 -9.01
CA PHE A 259 14.66 10.79 -7.84
C PHE A 259 13.64 9.65 -8.00
N ARG A 260 12.93 9.61 -9.14
CA ARG A 260 11.97 8.53 -9.44
C ARG A 260 12.65 7.17 -9.46
N LYS A 261 13.79 7.05 -10.16
CA LYS A 261 14.57 5.82 -10.25
C LYS A 261 15.02 5.36 -8.86
N LEU A 262 15.65 6.24 -8.09
CA LEU A 262 16.16 5.93 -6.76
C LEU A 262 15.04 5.55 -5.78
N ASN A 263 13.90 6.23 -5.81
CA ASN A 263 12.75 5.87 -4.96
C ASN A 263 12.15 4.51 -5.37
N THR A 264 12.13 4.19 -6.66
CA THR A 264 11.69 2.88 -7.16
C THR A 264 12.64 1.77 -6.70
N GLU A 265 13.95 1.98 -6.81
CA GLU A 265 15.00 1.05 -6.36
C GLU A 265 14.93 0.85 -4.83
N ALA A 266 14.79 1.92 -4.06
CA ALA A 266 14.62 1.86 -2.61
C ALA A 266 13.39 1.02 -2.22
N ARG A 267 12.24 1.25 -2.87
CA ARG A 267 11.00 0.50 -2.60
C ARG A 267 11.14 -0.98 -2.92
N ASN A 268 11.82 -1.31 -4.02
CA ASN A 268 12.10 -2.70 -4.40
C ASN A 268 13.05 -3.37 -3.40
N PHE A 269 14.12 -2.68 -2.99
CA PHE A 269 15.11 -3.20 -2.05
C PHE A 269 14.53 -3.45 -0.65
N LEU A 270 13.73 -2.50 -0.16
CA LEU A 270 13.15 -2.53 1.19
C LEU A 270 11.86 -3.36 1.29
N GLY A 271 11.35 -3.90 0.19
CA GLY A 271 10.13 -4.71 0.17
C GLY A 271 8.84 -3.91 0.40
N ILE A 272 8.85 -2.60 0.14
CA ILE A 272 7.69 -1.70 0.29
C ILE A 272 7.07 -1.33 -1.07
N LYS A 273 7.28 -2.18 -2.08
CA LYS A 273 6.68 -2.05 -3.42
C LYS A 273 5.17 -2.32 -3.34
N GLY A 274 4.34 -1.45 -3.91
CA GLY A 274 2.92 -1.78 -4.10
C GLY A 274 1.99 -1.48 -2.92
N THR A 275 2.41 -0.70 -1.92
CA THR A 275 1.50 -0.34 -0.83
C THR A 275 0.43 0.69 -1.21
N HIS A 276 0.53 1.28 -2.41
CA HIS A 276 -0.27 2.44 -2.84
C HIS A 276 -1.62 2.09 -3.51
N ILE A 277 -1.98 0.80 -3.65
CA ILE A 277 -3.12 0.38 -4.47
C ILE A 277 -4.11 -0.45 -3.66
N GLY A 278 -5.35 0.02 -3.58
CA GLY A 278 -6.49 -0.84 -3.29
C GLY A 278 -6.83 -1.04 -1.80
N SER A 279 -8.11 -1.17 -1.52
CA SER A 279 -8.74 -1.60 -0.25
C SER A 279 -10.22 -1.80 -0.55
N ASN A 280 -10.94 -2.68 0.16
CA ASN A 280 -12.40 -2.57 0.23
C ASN A 280 -12.86 -2.25 1.65
N SER A 281 -13.95 -1.51 1.75
CA SER A 281 -14.77 -1.48 2.95
C SER A 281 -16.22 -1.26 2.54
N TRP A 282 -17.13 -1.98 3.19
CA TRP A 282 -18.55 -1.76 3.04
C TRP A 282 -19.26 -2.00 4.36
N VAL A 283 -20.42 -1.37 4.48
CA VAL A 283 -21.30 -1.49 5.64
C VAL A 283 -22.74 -1.53 5.15
N ILE A 284 -23.56 -2.34 5.81
CA ILE A 284 -25.01 -2.39 5.58
C ILE A 284 -25.75 -1.99 6.86
N SER A 285 -26.95 -1.43 6.73
CA SER A 285 -27.84 -1.16 7.85
C SER A 285 -28.57 -2.43 8.31
N GLY A 286 -29.23 -2.34 9.47
CA GLY A 286 -30.10 -3.40 9.99
C GLY A 286 -31.26 -3.80 9.07
N LYS A 287 -31.61 -2.99 8.07
CA LYS A 287 -32.65 -3.37 7.08
C LYS A 287 -32.16 -4.43 6.10
N LYS A 288 -30.85 -4.50 5.87
CA LYS A 288 -30.23 -5.43 4.92
C LYS A 288 -29.56 -6.62 5.61
N SER A 289 -29.36 -6.59 6.93
CA SER A 289 -28.78 -7.72 7.68
C SER A 289 -29.84 -8.65 8.26
N GLU A 290 -29.46 -9.91 8.47
CA GLU A 290 -30.28 -10.89 9.18
C GLU A 290 -30.44 -10.51 10.67
N SER A 291 -29.37 -10.04 11.31
CA SER A 291 -29.31 -9.68 12.73
C SER A 291 -30.09 -8.41 13.10
N ARG A 292 -30.60 -7.67 12.11
CA ARG A 292 -31.23 -6.35 12.26
C ARG A 292 -30.33 -5.27 12.83
N LYS A 293 -29.02 -5.50 12.88
CA LYS A 293 -28.00 -4.50 13.22
C LYS A 293 -26.98 -4.37 12.09
N PRO A 294 -26.22 -3.26 12.03
CA PRO A 294 -25.23 -3.06 10.99
C PRO A 294 -24.18 -4.17 10.97
N ILE A 295 -23.67 -4.49 9.78
CA ILE A 295 -22.50 -5.35 9.59
C ILE A 295 -21.49 -4.56 8.77
N LEU A 296 -20.23 -4.53 9.22
CA LEU A 296 -19.13 -3.82 8.56
C LEU A 296 -18.04 -4.82 8.15
N ALA A 297 -17.50 -4.66 6.95
CA ALA A 297 -16.30 -5.34 6.46
C ALA A 297 -15.22 -4.34 6.05
N ASN A 298 -13.96 -4.73 6.26
CA ASN A 298 -12.80 -4.01 5.73
C ASN A 298 -11.64 -4.97 5.43
N ASP A 299 -10.99 -4.78 4.30
CA ASP A 299 -9.80 -5.50 3.87
C ASP A 299 -8.87 -4.59 3.04
N PRO A 300 -7.96 -3.84 3.67
CA PRO A 300 -6.96 -3.05 2.96
C PRO A 300 -6.07 -3.91 2.08
N HIS A 301 -5.87 -3.52 0.82
CA HIS A 301 -4.97 -4.23 -0.09
C HIS A 301 -3.61 -3.55 -0.07
N LEU A 302 -2.60 -4.25 0.44
CA LEU A 302 -1.24 -3.71 0.56
C LEU A 302 -0.26 -4.77 0.07
N ALA A 303 0.99 -4.37 -0.11
CA ALA A 303 2.09 -5.29 -0.35
C ALA A 303 2.09 -6.41 0.71
N LEU A 304 2.03 -7.67 0.25
CA LEU A 304 2.04 -8.82 1.13
C LEU A 304 3.48 -9.10 1.58
N GLN A 305 3.67 -9.14 2.89
CA GLN A 305 4.98 -9.32 3.52
C GLN A 305 4.88 -10.20 4.76
N ALA A 306 6.00 -10.83 5.09
CA ALA A 306 6.18 -11.62 6.31
C ALA A 306 7.18 -10.88 7.22
N PRO A 307 6.80 -10.50 8.45
CA PRO A 307 5.44 -10.56 8.98
C PRO A 307 4.47 -9.54 8.37
N SER A 308 3.16 -9.81 8.50
CA SER A 308 2.09 -8.94 8.01
C SER A 308 2.23 -7.50 8.50
N LYS A 309 1.73 -6.51 7.74
CA LYS A 309 1.81 -5.10 8.17
C LYS A 309 0.96 -4.81 9.41
N TRP A 310 -0.18 -5.49 9.54
CA TRP A 310 -1.11 -5.35 10.66
C TRP A 310 -0.76 -6.26 11.84
N TYR A 311 -1.15 -5.83 13.03
CA TYR A 311 -1.06 -6.58 14.29
C TYR A 311 -2.40 -6.52 15.00
N GLU A 312 -2.95 -7.66 15.40
CA GLU A 312 -4.27 -7.73 16.00
C GLU A 312 -4.20 -7.67 17.53
N VAL A 313 -4.96 -6.76 18.16
CA VAL A 313 -4.87 -6.55 19.60
C VAL A 313 -6.16 -5.96 20.18
N GLU A 314 -6.46 -6.30 21.43
CA GLU A 314 -7.48 -5.64 22.25
C GLU A 314 -6.84 -4.89 23.41
N LEU A 315 -7.35 -3.69 23.67
CA LEU A 315 -6.90 -2.80 24.75
C LEU A 315 -8.07 -2.54 25.70
N ILE A 316 -7.86 -2.88 26.98
CA ILE A 316 -8.89 -2.88 28.00
C ILE A 316 -8.38 -2.10 29.22
N ASN A 317 -8.99 -0.95 29.47
CA ASN A 317 -8.76 -0.17 30.69
C ASN A 317 -9.91 -0.41 31.68
N LYS A 318 -9.60 -1.07 32.80
CA LYS A 318 -10.60 -1.44 33.80
C LYS A 318 -11.18 -0.24 34.56
N SER A 319 -10.44 0.87 34.66
CA SER A 319 -10.85 2.02 35.46
C SER A 319 -11.68 3.02 34.66
N THR A 320 -11.36 3.22 33.38
CA THR A 320 -12.09 4.17 32.52
C THR A 320 -13.19 3.52 31.69
N GLY A 321 -13.23 2.18 31.62
CA GLY A 321 -14.16 1.43 30.78
C GLY A 321 -13.81 1.47 29.29
N ILE A 322 -12.61 1.97 28.92
CA ILE A 322 -12.11 1.88 27.55
C ILE A 322 -11.95 0.41 27.18
N PHE A 323 -12.58 0.03 26.08
CA PHE A 323 -12.45 -1.27 25.44
C PHE A 323 -12.45 -1.02 23.93
N THR A 324 -11.33 -1.36 23.28
CA THR A 324 -11.17 -1.25 21.83
C THR A 324 -10.38 -2.44 21.33
N GLY A 325 -10.71 -2.94 20.14
CA GLY A 325 -10.07 -4.10 19.54
C GLY A 325 -10.03 -4.01 18.01
N GLY A 326 -9.09 -4.72 17.41
CA GLY A 326 -8.91 -4.77 15.96
C GLY A 326 -7.43 -4.74 15.59
N PHE A 327 -7.09 -3.96 14.58
CA PHE A 327 -5.76 -3.93 13.98
C PHE A 327 -5.00 -2.65 14.32
N SER A 328 -3.85 -2.81 14.96
CA SER A 328 -2.80 -1.81 15.13
C SER A 328 -1.70 -1.97 14.07
N ILE A 329 -0.78 -1.01 14.05
CA ILE A 329 0.48 -1.09 13.30
C ILE A 329 1.62 -1.24 14.31
N PRO A 330 2.47 -2.27 14.22
CA PRO A 330 3.64 -2.39 15.10
C PRO A 330 4.49 -1.12 15.08
N GLY A 331 4.73 -0.53 16.24
CA GLY A 331 5.42 0.75 16.39
C GLY A 331 4.50 1.97 16.53
N VAL A 332 3.18 1.82 16.35
CA VAL A 332 2.19 2.91 16.51
C VAL A 332 1.15 2.51 17.56
N PRO A 333 0.91 3.32 18.61
CA PRO A 333 -0.06 2.99 19.65
C PRO A 333 -1.52 3.17 19.16
N GLY A 334 -2.41 2.26 19.58
CA GLY A 334 -3.84 2.32 19.31
C GLY A 334 -4.33 1.42 18.16
N ILE A 335 -5.65 1.42 17.96
CA ILE A 335 -6.32 0.62 16.92
C ILE A 335 -6.64 1.52 15.72
N ALA A 336 -6.09 1.18 14.55
CA ALA A 336 -6.31 1.93 13.32
C ALA A 336 -7.61 1.50 12.62
N ILE A 337 -7.91 0.20 12.60
CA ILE A 337 -9.16 -0.37 12.05
C ILE A 337 -9.72 -1.33 13.08
N GLY A 338 -11.01 -1.21 13.40
CA GLY A 338 -11.60 -2.09 14.39
C GLY A 338 -12.90 -1.59 14.97
N TYR A 339 -13.03 -1.76 16.29
CA TYR A 339 -14.26 -1.51 17.01
C TYR A 339 -13.98 -1.18 18.48
N ASN A 340 -14.98 -0.61 19.14
CA ASN A 340 -14.99 -0.39 20.58
C ASN A 340 -16.34 -0.81 21.17
N ASN A 341 -16.70 -0.36 22.38
CA ASN A 341 -17.99 -0.72 22.98
C ASN A 341 -19.24 -0.26 22.22
N SER A 342 -19.12 0.70 21.29
CA SER A 342 -20.26 1.42 20.72
C SER A 342 -20.26 1.45 19.20
N ILE A 343 -19.09 1.53 18.57
CA ILE A 343 -18.92 1.75 17.14
C ILE A 343 -17.90 0.78 16.54
N SER A 344 -17.97 0.60 15.22
CA SER A 344 -16.91 0.01 14.41
C SER A 344 -16.58 0.91 13.22
N TRP A 345 -15.32 0.87 12.78
CA TRP A 345 -14.84 1.64 11.65
C TRP A 345 -13.91 0.83 10.74
N GLY A 346 -13.97 1.14 9.45
CA GLY A 346 -13.07 0.65 8.41
C GLY A 346 -12.44 1.80 7.64
N ILE A 347 -11.30 1.55 7.00
CA ILE A 347 -10.52 2.56 6.27
C ILE A 347 -10.18 2.03 4.88
N THR A 348 -10.33 2.91 3.87
CA THR A 348 -9.75 2.72 2.53
C THR A 348 -9.03 3.99 2.10
N ASN A 349 -8.02 3.90 1.24
CA ASN A 349 -7.32 5.09 0.73
C ASN A 349 -8.27 5.97 -0.11
N LEU A 350 -8.23 7.30 0.08
CA LEU A 350 -8.98 8.28 -0.72
C LEU A 350 -8.38 8.48 -2.12
N MET A 351 -7.15 8.00 -2.33
CA MET A 351 -6.34 8.22 -3.53
C MET A 351 -6.00 9.69 -3.76
N ASN A 352 -5.97 10.49 -2.69
CA ASN A 352 -5.75 11.94 -2.74
C ASN A 352 -4.43 12.28 -3.45
N ASP A 353 -4.49 13.23 -4.36
CA ASP A 353 -3.32 13.86 -4.96
C ASP A 353 -2.77 14.89 -3.97
N ASP A 354 -1.85 14.42 -3.12
CA ASP A 354 -1.39 15.11 -1.92
C ASP A 354 0.04 15.65 -2.01
N ALA A 355 0.65 15.66 -3.20
CA ALA A 355 1.92 16.32 -3.47
C ALA A 355 1.99 16.94 -4.86
N ASP A 356 2.58 18.15 -4.95
CA ASP A 356 2.83 18.84 -6.22
C ASP A 356 4.32 19.14 -6.38
N PHE A 357 4.84 18.94 -7.59
CA PHE A 357 6.22 19.30 -7.94
C PHE A 357 6.31 20.75 -8.43
N TYR A 358 7.40 21.42 -8.08
CA TYR A 358 7.64 22.81 -8.44
C TYR A 358 8.99 22.99 -9.12
N LEU A 359 8.95 23.63 -10.28
CA LEU A 359 10.13 23.96 -11.07
C LEU A 359 10.57 25.39 -10.75
N LEU A 360 11.63 25.54 -9.98
CA LEU A 360 12.12 26.84 -9.54
C LEU A 360 13.39 27.22 -10.31
N ARG A 361 13.64 28.52 -10.45
CA ARG A 361 14.86 29.04 -11.10
C ARG A 361 15.81 29.60 -10.07
N LEU A 362 17.10 29.37 -10.22
CA LEU A 362 18.12 30.05 -9.44
C LEU A 362 18.14 31.54 -9.81
N ASP A 363 18.33 32.39 -8.80
CA ASP A 363 18.49 33.82 -9.01
C ASP A 363 19.90 34.13 -9.52
N SER A 364 20.01 34.49 -10.80
CA SER A 364 21.30 34.83 -11.42
C SER A 364 21.94 36.08 -10.83
N SER A 365 21.17 36.94 -10.15
CA SER A 365 21.67 38.15 -9.49
C SER A 365 22.14 37.90 -8.06
N LYS A 366 21.74 36.77 -7.45
CA LYS A 366 22.03 36.45 -6.05
C LYS A 366 22.32 34.97 -5.87
N GLN A 367 23.61 34.64 -5.77
CA GLN A 367 24.05 33.25 -5.56
C GLN A 367 23.44 32.65 -4.28
N GLY A 368 22.99 31.40 -4.36
CA GLY A 368 22.33 30.70 -3.25
C GLY A 368 20.85 31.02 -3.09
N ASN A 369 20.27 31.82 -3.99
CA ASN A 369 18.84 32.11 -4.01
C ASN A 369 18.12 31.45 -5.19
N TYR A 370 16.81 31.31 -5.05
CA TYR A 370 15.87 30.93 -6.10
C TYR A 370 14.74 31.95 -6.23
N ILE A 371 14.16 32.02 -7.41
CA ILE A 371 13.00 32.85 -7.72
C ILE A 371 11.74 31.99 -7.57
N TYR A 372 10.80 32.47 -6.77
CA TYR A 372 9.48 31.90 -6.60
C TYR A 372 8.45 33.02 -6.50
N LYS A 373 7.35 32.93 -7.27
CA LYS A 373 6.35 34.01 -7.37
C LYS A 373 6.96 35.38 -7.69
N GLY A 374 7.98 35.40 -8.55
CA GLY A 374 8.70 36.60 -8.97
C GLY A 374 9.61 37.23 -7.90
N SER A 375 9.73 36.62 -6.71
CA SER A 375 10.57 37.10 -5.62
C SER A 375 11.76 36.17 -5.37
N SER A 376 12.90 36.75 -4.98
CA SER A 376 14.12 36.01 -4.64
C SER A 376 14.12 35.55 -3.19
N PHE A 377 14.34 34.25 -2.96
CA PHE A 377 14.40 33.63 -1.63
C PHE A 377 15.70 32.83 -1.47
N PRO A 378 16.31 32.82 -0.26
CA PRO A 378 17.47 31.97 -0.01
C PRO A 378 17.09 30.48 -0.03
N ILE A 379 17.97 29.66 -0.58
CA ILE A 379 17.93 28.20 -0.43
C ILE A 379 18.51 27.87 0.94
N ASP A 380 17.77 27.12 1.75
CA ASP A 380 18.27 26.60 3.03
C ASP A 380 19.08 25.32 2.78
N SER A 381 20.06 25.03 3.64
CA SER A 381 20.89 23.85 3.52
C SER A 381 21.32 23.30 4.87
N SER A 382 21.31 21.98 5.00
CA SER A 382 21.81 21.28 6.19
C SER A 382 22.81 20.20 5.79
N VAL A 383 23.96 20.15 6.45
CA VAL A 383 24.89 19.02 6.31
C VAL A 383 24.36 17.86 7.13
N GLU A 384 24.13 16.73 6.47
CA GLU A 384 23.78 15.45 7.08
C GLU A 384 25.02 14.56 7.16
N SER A 385 25.07 13.68 8.17
CA SER A 385 26.05 12.60 8.24
C SER A 385 25.35 11.24 8.25
N ILE A 386 25.93 10.29 7.52
CA ILE A 386 25.43 8.92 7.38
C ILE A 386 26.54 7.95 7.81
N LYS A 387 26.18 7.02 8.70
CA LYS A 387 27.01 5.88 9.08
C LYS A 387 26.71 4.70 8.17
N ILE A 388 27.75 3.95 7.81
CA ILE A 388 27.62 2.78 6.95
C ILE A 388 28.21 1.58 7.70
N LYS A 389 27.53 0.43 7.62
CA LYS A 389 28.02 -0.82 8.19
C LYS A 389 29.44 -1.12 7.73
N ASP A 390 30.30 -1.53 8.67
CA ASP A 390 31.69 -1.92 8.45
C ASP A 390 32.61 -0.81 7.88
N ILE A 391 32.14 0.45 7.84
CA ILE A 391 32.94 1.62 7.47
C ILE A 391 33.07 2.55 8.68
N LYS A 392 34.31 2.92 9.01
CA LYS A 392 34.60 3.74 10.20
C LYS A 392 34.21 5.21 10.03
N ASP A 393 34.42 5.74 8.83
CA ASP A 393 34.18 7.15 8.54
C ASP A 393 32.72 7.40 8.16
N GLU A 394 32.15 8.50 8.66
CA GLU A 394 30.82 8.95 8.24
C GLU A 394 30.88 9.64 6.88
N ILE A 395 29.85 9.44 6.06
CA ILE A 395 29.67 10.16 4.81
C ILE A 395 28.86 11.43 5.09
N TYR A 396 29.43 12.56 4.70
CA TYR A 396 28.79 13.87 4.79
C TYR A 396 28.25 14.31 3.44
N TYR A 397 27.03 14.84 3.43
CA TYR A 397 26.45 15.46 2.25
C TYR A 397 25.46 16.55 2.65
N THR A 398 25.11 17.43 1.72
CA THR A 398 24.24 18.57 1.97
C THR A 398 22.85 18.31 1.42
N VAL A 399 21.82 18.48 2.25
CA VAL A 399 20.42 18.55 1.84
C VAL A 399 20.05 20.00 1.66
N TYR A 400 19.38 20.32 0.55
CA TYR A 400 18.87 21.66 0.26
C TYR A 400 17.36 21.70 0.39
N THR A 401 16.83 22.79 0.93
CA THR A 401 15.40 22.97 1.17
C THR A 401 14.94 24.35 0.71
N THR A 402 13.75 24.41 0.13
CA THR A 402 13.06 25.64 -0.26
C THR A 402 11.91 25.90 0.70
N ARG A 403 11.15 26.99 0.49
CA ARG A 403 9.91 27.25 1.25
C ARG A 403 8.80 26.23 0.98
N LEU A 404 8.91 25.44 -0.08
CA LEU A 404 7.92 24.45 -0.49
C LEU A 404 8.23 23.05 0.04
N GLY A 405 9.51 22.74 0.20
CA GLY A 405 9.99 21.43 0.61
C GLY A 405 11.43 21.18 0.13
N PRO A 406 11.90 19.93 0.17
CA PRO A 406 13.27 19.61 -0.18
C PRO A 406 13.54 19.72 -1.68
N VAL A 407 14.79 20.01 -2.03
CA VAL A 407 15.26 19.99 -3.42
C VAL A 407 15.63 18.55 -3.80
N ILE A 408 15.03 18.03 -4.86
CA ILE A 408 15.18 16.63 -5.30
C ILE A 408 15.90 16.48 -6.65
N SER A 409 16.17 17.57 -7.36
CA SER A 409 17.02 17.55 -8.55
C SER A 409 18.51 17.39 -8.19
N ASN A 410 19.29 16.72 -9.03
CA ASN A 410 20.75 16.55 -8.93
C ASN A 410 21.26 15.70 -7.74
N LEU A 411 20.50 14.68 -7.33
CA LEU A 411 20.88 13.77 -6.23
C LEU A 411 22.21 13.03 -6.48
N GLU A 412 22.54 12.67 -7.73
CA GLU A 412 23.80 11.98 -8.07
C GLU A 412 25.07 12.82 -7.78
N LYS A 413 24.95 14.14 -7.60
CA LYS A 413 26.09 15.06 -7.46
C LYS A 413 26.35 15.51 -6.03
N THR A 414 25.63 14.99 -5.03
CA THR A 414 25.83 15.29 -3.61
C THR A 414 26.91 14.41 -2.99
N GLY A 415 28.17 14.76 -3.27
CA GLY A 415 29.35 14.21 -2.61
C GLY A 415 30.49 15.23 -2.57
N LEU A 416 30.94 15.55 -1.35
CA LEU A 416 32.09 16.38 -0.95
C LEU A 416 32.00 17.91 -1.20
N ILE A 417 31.84 18.58 -0.06
CA ILE A 417 31.69 20.00 0.36
C ILE A 417 32.35 21.13 -0.47
N SER A 418 33.17 20.91 -1.51
CA SER A 418 33.95 22.03 -2.09
C SER A 418 33.72 22.40 -3.56
N LYS A 419 32.94 21.66 -4.36
CA LYS A 419 32.80 21.97 -5.81
C LYS A 419 31.43 21.68 -6.45
N GLN A 420 30.31 21.92 -5.77
CA GLN A 420 29.02 21.84 -6.45
C GLN A 420 28.73 23.07 -7.32
N LYS A 421 28.81 22.87 -8.64
CA LYS A 421 28.05 23.66 -9.63
C LYS A 421 26.75 22.89 -9.91
N PHE A 422 25.60 23.54 -9.77
CA PHE A 422 24.34 23.03 -10.31
C PHE A 422 24.56 22.78 -11.81
N GLY A 423 24.57 21.51 -12.22
CA GLY A 423 24.96 21.11 -13.57
C GLY A 423 23.80 21.15 -14.56
N THR A 424 23.89 22.07 -15.53
CA THR A 424 23.57 21.89 -16.96
C THR A 424 22.13 21.59 -17.43
N VAL A 425 21.09 21.89 -16.66
CA VAL A 425 19.78 22.21 -17.24
C VAL A 425 19.32 23.57 -16.73
N LYS A 426 19.79 24.63 -17.40
CA LYS A 426 19.21 26.00 -17.38
C LYS A 426 19.02 26.72 -16.03
N ASN A 427 19.89 26.54 -15.03
CA ASN A 427 19.73 27.20 -13.71
C ASN A 427 18.36 26.90 -13.06
N GLU A 428 17.80 25.71 -13.27
CA GLU A 428 16.54 25.26 -12.66
C GLU A 428 16.82 24.27 -11.52
N LEU A 429 15.92 24.21 -10.54
CA LEU A 429 15.90 23.23 -9.46
C LEU A 429 14.49 22.67 -9.32
N LEU A 430 14.39 21.39 -8.97
CA LEU A 430 13.13 20.73 -8.71
C LEU A 430 12.94 20.53 -7.21
N THR A 431 11.81 20.97 -6.70
CA THR A 431 11.35 20.73 -5.33
C THR A 431 9.92 20.20 -5.35
N PHE A 432 9.40 19.76 -4.22
CA PHE A 432 7.99 19.36 -4.11
C PHE A 432 7.40 19.85 -2.80
N ARG A 433 6.08 20.05 -2.82
CA ARG A 433 5.25 20.27 -1.64
C ARG A 433 4.43 19.01 -1.40
N TRP A 434 4.34 18.56 -0.17
CA TRP A 434 3.57 17.39 0.23
C TRP A 434 2.80 17.67 1.51
N THR A 435 1.54 17.22 1.59
CA THR A 435 0.71 17.42 2.78
C THR A 435 1.30 16.79 4.05
N GLY A 436 2.19 15.80 3.90
CA GLY A 436 2.90 15.20 5.04
C GLY A 436 3.90 16.13 5.73
N TYR A 437 4.19 17.31 5.16
CA TYR A 437 4.92 18.39 5.83
C TYR A 437 4.03 19.30 6.67
N ASP A 438 2.71 19.19 6.57
CA ASP A 438 1.80 19.97 7.38
C ASP A 438 1.42 19.24 8.67
N TYR A 439 1.33 20.00 9.77
CA TYR A 439 1.01 19.45 11.09
C TYR A 439 -0.28 18.64 11.12
N SER A 440 -0.25 17.54 11.88
CA SER A 440 -1.37 16.66 12.16
C SER A 440 -1.13 15.86 13.45
N ASP A 441 -2.22 15.42 14.09
CA ASP A 441 -2.15 14.63 15.31
C ASP A 441 -3.00 13.35 15.16
N GLU A 442 -2.48 12.40 14.37
CA GLU A 442 -3.12 11.11 14.15
C GLU A 442 -3.21 10.27 15.43
N VAL A 443 -2.34 10.50 16.40
CA VAL A 443 -2.42 9.84 17.72
C VAL A 443 -3.69 10.30 18.45
N GLU A 444 -3.97 11.61 18.44
CA GLU A 444 -5.21 12.16 19.00
C GLU A 444 -6.44 11.66 18.23
N CYS A 445 -6.37 11.61 16.90
CA CYS A 445 -7.43 11.03 16.06
C CYS A 445 -7.79 9.62 16.53
N PHE A 446 -6.82 8.71 16.54
CA PHE A 446 -7.11 7.31 16.86
C PHE A 446 -7.44 7.11 18.33
N TYR A 447 -6.87 7.89 19.26
CA TYR A 447 -7.28 7.86 20.67
C TYR A 447 -8.78 8.20 20.83
N ARG A 448 -9.22 9.29 20.19
CA ARG A 448 -10.64 9.71 20.21
C ARG A 448 -11.53 8.71 19.50
N LEU A 449 -11.07 8.16 18.38
CA LEU A 449 -11.82 7.17 17.60
C LEU A 449 -12.00 5.86 18.41
N ASN A 450 -10.94 5.38 19.05
CA ASN A 450 -10.94 4.19 19.90
C ASN A 450 -11.90 4.33 21.11
N THR A 451 -12.26 5.55 21.49
CA THR A 451 -13.16 5.85 22.61
C THR A 451 -14.50 6.47 22.19
N ALA A 452 -14.73 6.65 20.88
CA ALA A 452 -15.93 7.30 20.35
C ALA A 452 -17.19 6.47 20.55
N ARG A 453 -18.32 7.13 20.83
CA ARG A 453 -19.58 6.45 21.17
C ARG A 453 -20.66 6.53 20.09
N ASN A 454 -20.54 7.47 19.16
CA ASN A 454 -21.56 7.79 18.19
C ASN A 454 -20.93 8.53 16.99
N TRP A 455 -21.76 8.88 16.00
CA TRP A 455 -21.34 9.58 14.79
C TRP A 455 -20.67 10.94 15.05
N SER A 456 -21.11 11.68 16.07
CA SER A 456 -20.51 12.97 16.43
C SER A 456 -19.09 12.76 16.96
N ASP A 457 -18.93 11.88 17.96
CA ASP A 457 -17.63 11.54 18.52
C ASP A 457 -16.67 11.02 17.42
N PHE A 458 -17.19 10.21 16.50
CA PHE A 458 -16.46 9.71 15.34
C PHE A 458 -15.96 10.84 14.43
N LYS A 459 -16.83 11.78 14.04
CA LYS A 459 -16.44 12.92 13.20
C LYS A 459 -15.43 13.83 13.91
N ASP A 460 -15.62 14.08 15.20
CA ASP A 460 -14.71 14.89 16.01
C ASP A 460 -13.34 14.22 16.14
N ALA A 461 -13.28 12.89 16.19
CA ALA A 461 -12.03 12.14 16.17
C ALA A 461 -11.28 12.33 14.85
N ILE A 462 -11.91 11.97 13.72
CA ILE A 462 -11.27 11.96 12.40
C ILE A 462 -10.95 13.37 11.87
N ARG A 463 -11.50 14.44 12.48
CA ARG A 463 -11.08 15.83 12.20
C ARG A 463 -9.58 16.07 12.47
N ASN A 464 -8.96 15.26 13.33
CA ASN A 464 -7.52 15.34 13.63
C ASN A 464 -6.65 14.55 12.64
N PHE A 465 -7.25 13.88 11.66
CA PHE A 465 -6.57 13.04 10.68
C PHE A 465 -6.31 13.78 9.38
N ASN A 466 -5.03 14.00 9.05
CA ASN A 466 -4.65 14.76 7.85
C ASN A 466 -3.92 13.91 6.80
N LEU A 467 -3.23 12.84 7.20
CA LEU A 467 -2.42 12.01 6.30
C LEU A 467 -2.35 10.54 6.74
N PRO A 468 -2.39 9.58 5.81
CA PRO A 468 -2.77 9.73 4.40
C PRO A 468 -4.27 9.94 4.28
N ALA A 469 -4.71 10.88 3.45
CA ALA A 469 -6.14 11.13 3.28
C ALA A 469 -6.90 9.85 2.94
N SER A 470 -7.97 9.58 3.69
CA SER A 470 -8.63 8.28 3.71
C SER A 470 -10.15 8.42 3.73
N ASN A 471 -10.80 7.38 3.22
CA ASN A 471 -12.23 7.14 3.32
C ASN A 471 -12.50 6.33 4.60
N PHE A 472 -13.21 6.91 5.57
CA PHE A 472 -13.64 6.20 6.78
C PHE A 472 -15.09 5.72 6.64
N VAL A 473 -15.33 4.45 6.96
CA VAL A 473 -16.66 3.81 7.02
C VAL A 473 -17.01 3.57 8.49
N TYR A 474 -18.28 3.77 8.85
CA TYR A 474 -18.78 3.77 10.22
C TYR A 474 -20.00 2.86 10.39
N ALA A 475 -20.07 2.18 11.54
CA ALA A 475 -21.23 1.46 12.02
C ALA A 475 -21.40 1.64 13.53
N ASP A 476 -22.62 1.65 14.05
CA ASP A 476 -22.86 1.67 15.50
C ASP A 476 -23.92 0.69 15.99
N THR A 477 -23.93 0.49 17.32
CA THR A 477 -24.89 -0.34 18.04
C THR A 477 -26.33 0.22 18.02
N MET A 478 -26.50 1.52 17.74
CA MET A 478 -27.82 2.15 17.61
C MET A 478 -28.49 1.83 16.26
N GLY A 479 -27.73 1.32 15.29
CA GLY A 479 -28.23 0.92 13.98
C GLY A 479 -27.81 1.85 12.84
N ASN A 480 -26.95 2.82 13.11
CA ASN A 480 -26.51 3.79 12.12
C ASN A 480 -25.31 3.29 11.32
N ILE A 481 -25.22 3.77 10.08
CA ILE A 481 -24.07 3.58 9.19
C ILE A 481 -23.63 4.93 8.62
N GLY A 482 -22.35 5.09 8.33
CA GLY A 482 -21.83 6.36 7.82
C GLY A 482 -20.54 6.23 7.01
N TYR A 483 -20.23 7.31 6.31
CA TYR A 483 -19.03 7.50 5.53
C TYR A 483 -18.55 8.95 5.68
N HIS A 484 -17.24 9.14 5.84
CA HIS A 484 -16.62 10.46 5.79
C HIS A 484 -15.20 10.35 5.22
N ALA A 485 -14.87 11.19 4.24
CA ALA A 485 -13.49 11.40 3.82
C ALA A 485 -12.78 12.29 4.84
N ALA A 486 -11.57 11.93 5.27
CA ALA A 486 -10.76 12.75 6.17
C ALA A 486 -9.32 12.83 5.65
N GLY A 487 -8.71 14.00 5.75
CA GLY A 487 -7.38 14.28 5.23
C GLY A 487 -7.22 15.72 4.78
N LYS A 488 -5.97 16.17 4.59
CA LYS A 488 -5.69 17.47 3.97
C LYS A 488 -5.81 17.35 2.45
N ILE A 489 -6.78 18.07 1.89
CA ILE A 489 -6.98 18.18 0.44
C ILE A 489 -6.62 19.62 0.02
N PRO A 490 -5.54 19.82 -0.74
CA PRO A 490 -5.08 21.16 -1.08
C PRO A 490 -6.00 21.85 -2.09
N VAL A 491 -6.34 23.11 -1.82
CA VAL A 491 -7.08 23.97 -2.76
C VAL A 491 -6.09 24.61 -3.72
N ARG A 492 -6.12 24.12 -4.98
CA ARG A 492 -5.26 24.58 -6.07
C ARG A 492 -5.93 25.71 -6.85
N LYS A 493 -5.38 26.93 -6.74
CA LYS A 493 -5.87 28.08 -7.53
C LYS A 493 -5.45 27.92 -9.00
N ASN A 494 -6.31 28.35 -9.93
CA ASN A 494 -6.13 28.32 -11.38
C ASN A 494 -6.06 26.92 -12.02
N LEU A 495 -6.47 25.87 -11.30
CA LEU A 495 -6.65 24.54 -11.87
C LEU A 495 -7.91 24.54 -12.75
N ASN A 496 -7.73 24.51 -14.07
CA ASN A 496 -8.84 24.57 -15.05
C ASN A 496 -9.16 23.21 -15.69
N SER A 497 -8.39 22.17 -15.36
CA SER A 497 -8.67 20.78 -15.67
C SER A 497 -7.89 19.89 -14.71
N ASP A 498 -8.45 18.74 -14.37
CA ASP A 498 -7.81 17.79 -13.44
C ASP A 498 -6.45 17.27 -13.97
N ASN A 499 -6.28 17.24 -15.30
CA ASN A 499 -5.01 16.86 -15.94
C ASN A 499 -3.87 17.87 -15.69
N LEU A 500 -4.18 19.12 -15.32
CA LEU A 500 -3.17 20.11 -14.94
C LEU A 500 -2.79 20.05 -13.46
N ALA A 501 -3.40 19.19 -12.65
CA ALA A 501 -3.00 19.04 -11.25
C ALA A 501 -1.55 18.56 -11.13
N MET A 502 -1.10 17.79 -12.13
CA MET A 502 0.24 17.21 -12.24
C MET A 502 1.22 18.14 -12.98
N TYR A 503 0.85 19.41 -13.25
CA TYR A 503 1.73 20.37 -13.92
C TYR A 503 2.77 20.94 -12.94
N PRO A 504 4.07 20.91 -13.26
CA PRO A 504 5.11 21.44 -12.40
C PRO A 504 5.08 22.98 -12.38
N SER A 505 4.45 23.58 -11.37
CA SER A 505 4.26 25.03 -11.29
C SER A 505 5.49 25.76 -10.74
N ASN A 506 5.58 27.08 -11.00
CA ASN A 506 6.53 27.99 -10.36
C ASN A 506 5.84 29.19 -9.70
N GLY A 507 4.51 29.16 -9.57
CA GLY A 507 3.69 30.30 -9.13
C GLY A 507 2.31 30.38 -9.78
N GLU A 508 2.03 29.58 -10.80
CA GLU A 508 0.78 29.62 -11.57
C GLU A 508 -0.36 28.81 -10.95
N ILE A 509 -0.04 27.61 -10.46
CA ILE A 509 -0.94 26.70 -9.75
C ILE A 509 -0.41 26.54 -8.34
N GLU A 510 -1.19 27.00 -7.38
CA GLU A 510 -0.71 27.25 -6.03
C GLU A 510 -1.67 26.70 -5.00
N TRP A 511 -1.09 26.08 -3.97
CA TRP A 511 -1.83 25.71 -2.77
C TRP A 511 -2.12 26.98 -1.99
N THR A 512 -3.40 27.31 -1.87
CA THR A 512 -3.85 28.55 -1.20
C THR A 512 -4.44 28.28 0.18
N SER A 513 -5.06 27.13 0.35
CA SER A 513 -5.63 26.64 1.60
C SER A 513 -5.84 25.12 1.50
N TYR A 514 -6.47 24.53 2.51
CA TYR A 514 -7.03 23.18 2.45
C TYR A 514 -8.55 23.27 2.39
N VAL A 515 -9.20 22.24 1.86
CA VAL A 515 -10.66 22.10 1.90
C VAL A 515 -11.10 21.93 3.36
N ASP A 516 -12.16 22.65 3.75
CA ASP A 516 -12.73 22.54 5.10
C ASP A 516 -13.24 21.12 5.37
N PHE A 517 -12.95 20.60 6.57
CA PHE A 517 -13.32 19.23 6.96
C PHE A 517 -14.80 18.92 6.74
N ASP A 518 -15.70 19.83 7.13
CA ASP A 518 -17.14 19.62 7.02
C ASP A 518 -17.66 19.69 5.56
N ALA A 519 -16.84 20.18 4.62
CA ALA A 519 -17.14 20.19 3.19
C ALA A 519 -16.62 18.93 2.46
N LEU A 520 -15.85 18.07 3.15
CA LEU A 520 -15.38 16.81 2.59
C LEU A 520 -16.56 15.84 2.34
N PRO A 521 -16.46 14.93 1.34
CA PRO A 521 -17.50 13.95 1.07
C PRO A 521 -17.89 13.16 2.32
N GLN A 522 -19.19 13.17 2.64
CA GLN A 522 -19.73 12.43 3.77
C GLN A 522 -21.17 11.98 3.52
N SER A 523 -21.58 10.87 4.14
CA SER A 523 -22.95 10.33 4.09
C SER A 523 -23.28 9.67 5.42
N PHE A 524 -24.50 9.83 5.91
CA PHE A 524 -24.97 9.22 7.16
C PHE A 524 -26.38 8.66 6.95
N ASN A 525 -26.55 7.36 7.19
CA ASN A 525 -27.78 6.61 6.95
C ASN A 525 -28.38 6.84 5.55
N PRO A 526 -27.66 6.52 4.46
CA PRO A 526 -28.16 6.69 3.10
C PRO A 526 -29.41 5.83 2.82
N LYS A 527 -30.24 6.27 1.88
CA LYS A 527 -31.49 5.59 1.48
C LYS A 527 -31.27 4.18 0.92
N GLU A 528 -30.09 3.92 0.39
CA GLU A 528 -29.67 2.62 -0.14
C GLU A 528 -29.50 1.57 0.96
N ASP A 529 -29.41 1.98 2.24
CA ASP A 529 -29.16 1.11 3.39
C ASP A 529 -27.79 0.38 3.36
N TYR A 530 -26.86 0.84 2.53
CA TYR A 530 -25.46 0.40 2.53
C TYR A 530 -24.51 1.48 1.98
N ILE A 531 -23.22 1.30 2.22
CA ILE A 531 -22.12 2.14 1.71
C ILE A 531 -21.01 1.21 1.23
N VAL A 532 -20.40 1.51 0.08
CA VAL A 532 -19.25 0.78 -0.47
C VAL A 532 -18.15 1.76 -0.82
N THR A 533 -16.92 1.46 -0.40
CA THR A 533 -15.70 2.10 -0.90
C THR A 533 -14.70 1.04 -1.31
N ALA A 534 -14.22 1.16 -2.55
CA ALA A 534 -13.15 0.34 -3.13
C ALA A 534 -12.05 1.25 -3.71
N ASN A 535 -11.81 2.40 -3.07
CA ASN A 535 -10.98 3.51 -3.58
C ASN A 535 -11.49 4.15 -4.88
N ASN A 536 -12.78 3.92 -5.19
CA ASN A 536 -13.51 4.59 -6.25
C ASN A 536 -13.79 6.06 -5.88
N LYS A 537 -14.15 6.87 -6.88
CA LYS A 537 -14.39 8.30 -6.71
C LYS A 537 -15.50 8.55 -5.66
N PRO A 538 -15.28 9.42 -4.64
CA PRO A 538 -16.24 9.62 -3.55
C PRO A 538 -17.62 10.11 -3.98
N GLN A 539 -17.66 11.09 -4.88
CA GLN A 539 -18.88 11.69 -5.39
C GLN A 539 -18.65 12.22 -6.80
N LYS A 540 -19.71 12.34 -7.61
CA LYS A 540 -19.64 12.80 -8.99
C LYS A 540 -19.21 14.27 -9.09
N ASP A 541 -19.99 15.16 -8.46
CA ASP A 541 -19.90 16.62 -8.60
C ASP A 541 -19.07 17.25 -7.48
N LEU A 542 -17.77 16.94 -7.45
CA LEU A 542 -16.84 17.55 -6.50
C LEU A 542 -16.60 19.03 -6.82
N LYS A 543 -16.72 19.91 -5.81
CA LYS A 543 -16.40 21.34 -5.92
C LYS A 543 -14.90 21.65 -5.91
N PHE A 544 -14.07 20.64 -5.68
CA PHE A 544 -12.62 20.74 -5.54
C PHE A 544 -11.98 19.46 -6.06
N TYR A 545 -10.74 19.57 -6.55
CA TYR A 545 -9.99 18.43 -7.03
C TYR A 545 -9.43 17.62 -5.86
N ILE A 546 -9.73 16.31 -5.85
CA ILE A 546 -9.14 15.34 -4.92
C ILE A 546 -8.06 14.55 -5.65
N SER A 547 -8.39 13.93 -6.78
CA SER A 547 -7.49 13.05 -7.53
C SER A 547 -8.09 12.63 -8.87
N ASN A 548 -7.22 12.21 -9.80
CA ASN A 548 -7.55 11.40 -10.98
C ASN A 548 -7.03 9.95 -10.90
N LEU A 549 -6.41 9.58 -9.78
CA LEU A 549 -5.70 8.32 -9.59
C LEU A 549 -6.52 7.28 -8.81
N TYR A 550 -7.86 7.37 -8.84
CA TYR A 550 -8.75 6.36 -8.26
C TYR A 550 -8.50 4.96 -8.81
N GLU A 551 -8.89 3.95 -8.04
CA GLU A 551 -8.86 2.57 -8.52
C GLU A 551 -9.93 2.32 -9.60
N PRO A 552 -9.74 1.32 -10.49
CA PRO A 552 -10.77 0.87 -11.40
C PRO A 552 -12.05 0.51 -10.64
N TYR A 553 -13.19 0.89 -11.20
CA TYR A 553 -14.48 0.83 -10.49
C TYR A 553 -15.04 -0.59 -10.29
N TYR A 554 -14.48 -1.60 -10.96
CA TYR A 554 -15.01 -2.97 -11.00
C TYR A 554 -15.22 -3.62 -9.62
N ARG A 555 -14.32 -3.38 -8.64
CA ARG A 555 -14.49 -3.92 -7.28
C ARG A 555 -15.71 -3.31 -6.58
N ALA A 556 -15.82 -1.98 -6.62
CA ALA A 556 -16.97 -1.27 -6.07
C ALA A 556 -18.27 -1.69 -6.76
N GLU A 557 -18.26 -1.81 -8.08
CA GLU A 557 -19.41 -2.26 -8.86
C GLU A 557 -19.82 -3.69 -8.51
N ARG A 558 -18.87 -4.61 -8.34
CA ARG A 558 -19.15 -6.00 -7.98
C ARG A 558 -19.80 -6.10 -6.60
N ILE A 559 -19.28 -5.38 -5.60
CA ILE A 559 -19.87 -5.35 -4.25
C ILE A 559 -21.27 -4.72 -4.31
N ASP A 560 -21.43 -3.61 -5.04
CA ASP A 560 -22.73 -2.95 -5.23
C ASP A 560 -23.77 -3.87 -5.89
N GLN A 561 -23.41 -4.61 -6.95
CA GLN A 561 -24.28 -5.60 -7.60
C GLN A 561 -24.76 -6.67 -6.61
N ILE A 562 -23.87 -7.19 -5.76
CA ILE A 562 -24.22 -8.20 -4.75
C ILE A 562 -25.17 -7.61 -3.71
N LEU A 563 -24.83 -6.44 -3.14
CA LEU A 563 -25.64 -5.80 -2.10
C LEU A 563 -27.02 -5.35 -2.60
N LYS A 564 -27.15 -4.96 -3.87
CA LYS A 564 -28.45 -4.64 -4.49
C LYS A 564 -29.31 -5.88 -4.76
N SER A 565 -28.69 -7.02 -5.07
CA SER A 565 -29.42 -8.22 -5.52
C SER A 565 -30.28 -8.87 -4.44
N ARG A 566 -29.98 -8.63 -3.15
CA ARG A 566 -30.65 -9.30 -2.03
C ARG A 566 -30.54 -8.54 -0.71
N ASN A 567 -31.17 -9.09 0.32
CA ASN A 567 -31.13 -8.65 1.72
C ASN A 567 -30.84 -9.86 2.63
N ASN A 568 -30.94 -9.65 3.94
CA ASN A 568 -30.68 -10.62 5.01
C ASN A 568 -29.24 -11.14 5.03
N PHE A 569 -28.29 -10.22 4.86
CA PHE A 569 -26.87 -10.54 4.91
C PHE A 569 -26.41 -10.92 6.33
N THR A 570 -25.51 -11.88 6.38
CA THR A 570 -24.81 -12.39 7.57
C THR A 570 -23.30 -12.10 7.47
N ALA A 571 -22.59 -12.21 8.59
CA ALA A 571 -21.13 -12.14 8.58
C ALA A 571 -20.49 -13.19 7.65
N ASN A 572 -21.08 -14.38 7.52
CA ASN A 572 -20.59 -15.41 6.60
C ASN A 572 -20.74 -14.99 5.13
N GLU A 573 -21.79 -14.27 4.76
CA GLU A 573 -21.94 -13.75 3.40
C GLU A 573 -20.95 -12.63 3.11
N PHE A 574 -20.57 -11.85 4.12
CA PHE A 574 -19.48 -10.88 3.98
C PHE A 574 -18.14 -11.58 3.69
N LYS A 575 -17.86 -12.74 4.31
CA LYS A 575 -16.69 -13.55 3.96
C LYS A 575 -16.70 -13.98 2.50
N LEU A 576 -17.85 -14.40 1.99
CA LEU A 576 -17.99 -14.81 0.58
C LEU A 576 -17.73 -13.64 -0.36
N ILE A 577 -18.21 -12.43 -0.03
CA ILE A 577 -17.94 -11.22 -0.81
C ILE A 577 -16.44 -10.87 -0.78
N GLN A 578 -15.77 -10.89 0.38
CA GLN A 578 -14.33 -10.64 0.50
C GLN A 578 -13.45 -11.66 -0.26
N ASN A 579 -14.02 -12.80 -0.64
CA ASN A 579 -13.39 -13.86 -1.42
C ASN A 579 -13.95 -13.99 -2.85
N ASP A 580 -14.76 -13.04 -3.31
CA ASP A 580 -15.34 -13.05 -4.67
C ASP A 580 -14.25 -12.76 -5.72
N VAL A 581 -14.07 -13.72 -6.62
CA VAL A 581 -13.09 -13.68 -7.72
C VAL A 581 -13.74 -13.46 -9.09
N ASN A 582 -14.97 -12.93 -9.15
CA ASN A 582 -15.63 -12.61 -10.42
C ASN A 582 -15.06 -11.30 -10.99
N SER A 583 -14.51 -11.35 -12.21
CA SER A 583 -13.91 -10.17 -12.85
C SER A 583 -14.87 -9.53 -13.84
N LEU A 584 -15.45 -8.38 -13.44
CA LEU A 584 -16.25 -7.56 -14.34
C LEU A 584 -15.43 -6.99 -15.50
N GLN A 585 -14.14 -6.73 -15.27
CA GLN A 585 -13.20 -6.35 -16.32
C GLN A 585 -13.04 -7.46 -17.37
N ALA A 586 -12.86 -8.72 -16.94
CA ALA A 586 -12.73 -9.83 -17.86
C ALA A 586 -13.98 -10.00 -18.72
N ARG A 587 -15.16 -9.82 -18.12
CA ARG A 587 -16.43 -9.80 -18.84
C ARG A 587 -16.48 -8.69 -19.90
N GLU A 588 -16.14 -7.45 -19.52
CA GLU A 588 -16.11 -6.31 -20.44
C GLU A 588 -15.15 -6.57 -21.61
N PHE A 589 -13.92 -6.97 -21.31
CA PHE A 589 -12.87 -7.14 -22.33
C PHE A 589 -13.16 -8.33 -23.25
N CYS A 590 -13.71 -9.43 -22.73
CA CYS A 590 -14.17 -10.54 -23.56
C CYS A 590 -15.31 -10.11 -24.51
N GLY A 591 -16.18 -9.18 -24.09
CA GLY A 591 -17.16 -8.54 -24.97
C GLY A 591 -16.51 -7.95 -26.23
N TYR A 592 -15.45 -7.18 -26.07
CA TYR A 592 -14.70 -6.62 -27.20
C TYR A 592 -13.96 -7.67 -28.03
N ILE A 593 -13.48 -8.76 -27.42
CA ILE A 593 -12.95 -9.91 -28.16
C ILE A 593 -14.04 -10.49 -29.07
N PHE A 594 -15.24 -10.72 -28.55
CA PHE A 594 -16.34 -11.29 -29.35
C PHE A 594 -16.78 -10.35 -30.48
N GLU A 595 -16.84 -9.04 -30.23
CA GLU A 595 -17.11 -8.04 -31.26
C GLU A 595 -16.05 -8.06 -32.37
N ALA A 596 -14.77 -8.15 -32.02
CA ALA A 596 -13.67 -8.16 -32.97
C ALA A 596 -13.70 -9.36 -33.94
N TYR A 597 -14.32 -10.47 -33.54
CA TYR A 597 -14.42 -11.70 -34.34
C TYR A 597 -15.78 -11.91 -35.02
N LYS A 598 -16.81 -11.09 -34.73
CA LYS A 598 -18.19 -11.30 -35.20
C LYS A 598 -18.31 -11.45 -36.71
N ASP A 599 -17.63 -10.59 -37.47
CA ASP A 599 -17.69 -10.55 -38.95
C ASP A 599 -16.38 -11.02 -39.61
N SER A 600 -15.52 -11.73 -38.87
CA SER A 600 -14.22 -12.17 -39.36
C SER A 600 -14.34 -13.39 -40.28
N THR A 601 -14.00 -13.24 -41.56
CA THR A 601 -14.04 -14.31 -42.57
C THR A 601 -12.83 -15.26 -42.54
N GLY A 602 -11.81 -14.94 -41.74
CA GLY A 602 -10.54 -15.67 -41.67
C GLY A 602 -10.23 -16.31 -40.31
N ILE A 603 -11.24 -16.58 -39.50
CA ILE A 603 -11.06 -17.22 -38.18
C ILE A 603 -10.68 -18.71 -38.32
N SER A 604 -9.59 -19.12 -37.66
CA SER A 604 -9.14 -20.50 -37.66
C SER A 604 -10.07 -21.41 -36.84
N ALA A 605 -10.00 -22.73 -37.04
CA ALA A 605 -10.75 -23.68 -36.21
C ALA A 605 -10.36 -23.60 -34.73
N GLU A 606 -9.07 -23.39 -34.49
CA GLU A 606 -8.49 -23.21 -33.17
C GLU A 606 -8.99 -21.93 -32.48
N GLU A 607 -9.00 -20.79 -33.17
CA GLU A 607 -9.56 -19.55 -32.62
C GLU A 607 -11.03 -19.69 -32.26
N ARG A 608 -11.81 -20.42 -33.07
CA ARG A 608 -13.23 -20.71 -32.77
C ARG A 608 -13.39 -21.51 -31.48
N GLU A 609 -12.49 -22.45 -31.21
CA GLU A 609 -12.51 -23.25 -29.97
C GLU A 609 -12.23 -22.36 -28.75
N TYR A 610 -11.15 -21.58 -28.78
CA TYR A 610 -10.80 -20.66 -27.68
C TYR A 610 -11.91 -19.65 -27.40
N LEU A 611 -12.50 -19.05 -28.43
CA LEU A 611 -13.65 -18.14 -28.28
C LEU A 611 -14.90 -18.87 -27.74
N GLY A 612 -15.14 -20.11 -28.17
CA GLY A 612 -16.24 -20.94 -27.68
C GLY A 612 -16.12 -21.25 -26.20
N ARG A 613 -14.89 -21.44 -25.70
CA ARG A 613 -14.58 -21.61 -24.27
C ARG A 613 -14.79 -20.31 -23.49
N LEU A 614 -14.22 -19.19 -23.95
CA LEU A 614 -14.42 -17.88 -23.31
C LEU A 614 -15.90 -17.46 -23.25
N LYS A 615 -16.73 -17.80 -24.25
CA LYS A 615 -18.18 -17.54 -24.23
C LYS A 615 -18.94 -18.33 -23.16
N LYS A 616 -18.40 -19.46 -22.70
CA LYS A 616 -19.00 -20.32 -21.67
C LYS A 616 -18.43 -20.06 -20.28
N TRP A 617 -17.33 -19.30 -20.19
CA TRP A 617 -16.70 -18.95 -18.92
C TRP A 617 -17.61 -18.03 -18.09
N ASP A 618 -17.63 -18.27 -16.79
CA ASP A 618 -18.37 -17.50 -15.78
C ASP A 618 -17.65 -16.19 -15.36
N TYR A 619 -16.46 -15.94 -15.93
CA TYR A 619 -15.57 -14.83 -15.59
C TYR A 619 -15.00 -14.89 -14.16
N GLU A 620 -15.03 -16.07 -13.53
CA GLU A 620 -14.40 -16.27 -12.24
C GLU A 620 -12.93 -16.66 -12.42
N MET A 621 -12.04 -15.88 -11.78
CA MET A 621 -10.59 -16.07 -11.77
C MET A 621 -10.18 -17.20 -10.81
N LYS A 622 -10.79 -18.38 -10.96
CA LYS A 622 -10.55 -19.58 -10.12
C LYS A 622 -9.20 -20.21 -10.40
N LEU A 623 -8.62 -20.90 -9.40
CA LEU A 623 -7.35 -21.62 -9.49
C LEU A 623 -7.25 -22.52 -10.73
N TYR A 624 -8.27 -23.33 -10.99
CA TYR A 624 -8.25 -24.30 -12.09
C TYR A 624 -9.03 -23.82 -13.32
N SER A 625 -9.00 -22.50 -13.60
CA SER A 625 -9.64 -21.89 -14.78
C SER A 625 -8.63 -21.61 -15.89
N PRO A 626 -8.63 -22.40 -16.98
CA PRO A 626 -7.84 -22.11 -18.18
C PRO A 626 -8.21 -20.80 -18.88
N GLU A 627 -9.49 -20.43 -18.83
CA GLU A 627 -10.01 -19.19 -19.40
C GLU A 627 -9.47 -17.95 -18.67
N ALA A 628 -9.32 -18.04 -17.34
CA ALA A 628 -8.69 -16.97 -16.57
C ALA A 628 -7.23 -16.75 -17.00
N THR A 629 -6.46 -17.83 -17.20
CA THR A 629 -5.08 -17.74 -17.71
C THR A 629 -5.03 -17.13 -19.11
N LEU A 630 -5.91 -17.58 -20.02
CA LEU A 630 -5.99 -17.02 -21.37
C LEU A 630 -6.34 -15.52 -21.36
N PHE A 631 -7.29 -15.13 -20.51
CA PHE A 631 -7.66 -13.73 -20.35
C PHE A 631 -6.51 -12.89 -19.80
N SER A 632 -5.84 -13.34 -18.74
CA SER A 632 -4.72 -12.61 -18.13
C SER A 632 -3.54 -12.44 -19.09
N GLU A 633 -3.22 -13.46 -19.89
CA GLU A 633 -2.19 -13.37 -20.93
C GLU A 633 -2.61 -12.38 -22.04
N PHE A 634 -3.87 -12.46 -22.50
CA PHE A 634 -4.42 -11.51 -23.47
C PHE A 634 -4.34 -10.07 -22.97
N GLU A 635 -4.69 -9.81 -21.71
CA GLU A 635 -4.69 -8.47 -21.11
C GLU A 635 -3.30 -7.82 -21.18
N ILE A 636 -2.27 -8.51 -20.68
CA ILE A 636 -0.91 -7.94 -20.64
C ILE A 636 -0.34 -7.74 -22.06
N ILE A 637 -0.68 -8.62 -23.00
CA ILE A 637 -0.30 -8.49 -24.40
C ILE A 637 -1.08 -7.36 -25.08
N LEU A 638 -2.34 -7.15 -24.74
CA LEU A 638 -3.12 -6.02 -25.22
C LEU A 638 -2.48 -4.70 -24.80
N TYR A 639 -2.09 -4.56 -23.53
CA TYR A 639 -1.36 -3.36 -23.08
C TYR A 639 -0.04 -3.18 -23.82
N LYS A 640 0.72 -4.27 -24.01
CA LYS A 640 1.96 -4.23 -24.79
C LYS A 640 1.71 -3.72 -26.21
N ASN A 641 0.72 -4.26 -26.93
CA ASN A 641 0.46 -3.93 -28.33
C ASN A 641 -0.17 -2.54 -28.51
N ILE A 642 -0.89 -2.01 -27.51
CA ILE A 642 -1.42 -0.65 -27.54
C ILE A 642 -0.33 0.39 -27.23
N TYR A 643 0.49 0.16 -26.19
CA TYR A 643 1.30 1.22 -25.59
C TYR A 643 2.80 1.16 -25.89
N ARG A 644 3.40 -0.03 -26.09
CA ARG A 644 4.86 -0.19 -26.07
C ARG A 644 5.58 0.51 -27.22
N ASP A 645 5.05 0.43 -28.42
CA ASP A 645 5.60 1.12 -29.60
C ASP A 645 5.50 2.65 -29.47
N LYS A 646 4.43 3.17 -28.85
CA LYS A 646 4.27 4.61 -28.61
C LYS A 646 5.23 5.10 -27.53
N LEU A 647 5.45 4.32 -26.48
CA LEU A 647 6.21 4.74 -25.30
C LEU A 647 7.70 4.40 -25.38
N GLY A 648 8.07 3.31 -26.05
CA GLY A 648 9.39 2.69 -25.93
C GLY A 648 9.50 1.90 -24.61
N GLU A 649 10.54 1.08 -24.47
CA GLU A 649 10.62 0.07 -23.41
C GLU A 649 10.53 0.64 -21.99
N ASP A 650 11.42 1.57 -21.65
CA ASP A 650 11.52 2.08 -20.29
C ASP A 650 10.25 2.83 -19.87
N LEU A 651 9.75 3.70 -20.74
CA LEU A 651 8.55 4.49 -20.47
C LEU A 651 7.29 3.62 -20.46
N PHE A 652 7.22 2.57 -21.29
CA PHE A 652 6.16 1.57 -21.24
C PHE A 652 6.14 0.84 -19.89
N ASN A 653 7.29 0.34 -19.44
CA ASN A 653 7.42 -0.30 -18.13
C ASN A 653 7.06 0.64 -16.99
N ASN A 654 7.35 1.93 -17.13
CA ASN A 654 6.93 2.91 -16.15
C ASN A 654 5.40 3.11 -16.17
N TYR A 655 4.82 3.29 -17.34
CA TYR A 655 3.39 3.51 -17.49
C TYR A 655 2.53 2.36 -16.96
N ILE A 656 2.98 1.11 -17.12
CA ILE A 656 2.24 -0.08 -16.65
C ILE A 656 2.58 -0.49 -15.20
N PHE A 657 3.45 0.22 -14.51
CA PHE A 657 3.80 -0.05 -13.12
C PHE A 657 2.62 0.21 -12.18
N LEU A 658 1.94 1.34 -12.34
CA LEU A 658 0.69 1.68 -11.64
C LEU A 658 -0.49 1.14 -12.43
N LYS A 659 -0.93 -0.07 -12.10
CA LYS A 659 -1.87 -0.86 -12.92
C LYS A 659 -3.23 -0.22 -13.09
N ASN A 660 -3.68 0.57 -12.11
CA ASN A 660 -4.93 1.31 -12.19
C ASN A 660 -4.99 2.30 -13.36
N ILE A 661 -3.85 2.75 -13.91
CA ILE A 661 -3.77 3.64 -15.08
C ILE A 661 -4.08 2.90 -16.39
N PRO A 662 -3.27 1.91 -16.85
CA PRO A 662 -3.52 1.22 -18.11
C PRO A 662 -4.86 0.47 -18.11
N VAL A 663 -5.33 -0.06 -16.97
CA VAL A 663 -6.64 -0.73 -16.87
C VAL A 663 -7.77 0.24 -17.21
N ARG A 664 -7.81 1.43 -16.59
CA ARG A 664 -8.85 2.44 -16.84
C ARG A 664 -8.75 3.04 -18.23
N ASN A 665 -7.54 3.35 -18.68
CA ASN A 665 -7.32 3.92 -20.01
C ASN A 665 -7.70 2.95 -21.11
N THR A 666 -7.36 1.67 -20.98
CA THR A 666 -7.74 0.67 -21.97
C THR A 666 -9.25 0.45 -21.99
N SER A 667 -9.93 0.36 -20.84
CA SER A 667 -11.40 0.26 -20.82
C SER A 667 -12.06 1.45 -21.55
N SER A 668 -11.59 2.68 -21.33
CA SER A 668 -12.09 3.86 -22.05
C SER A 668 -11.78 3.79 -23.55
N LEU A 669 -10.54 3.43 -23.91
CA LEU A 669 -10.08 3.38 -25.29
C LEU A 669 -10.82 2.32 -26.12
N LEU A 670 -11.09 1.14 -25.55
CA LEU A 670 -11.80 0.05 -26.24
C LEU A 670 -13.28 0.37 -26.51
N LYS A 671 -13.86 1.45 -25.95
CA LYS A 671 -15.18 1.94 -26.36
C LYS A 671 -15.16 2.61 -27.74
N GLN A 672 -13.97 2.99 -28.24
CA GLN A 672 -13.79 3.65 -29.53
C GLN A 672 -13.39 2.62 -30.59
N GLN A 673 -13.97 2.71 -31.78
CA GLN A 673 -13.56 1.82 -32.89
C GLN A 673 -12.19 2.20 -33.44
N ASN A 674 -11.88 3.50 -33.54
CA ASN A 674 -10.65 4.01 -34.13
C ASN A 674 -9.95 4.96 -33.15
N SER A 675 -8.63 4.86 -33.06
CA SER A 675 -7.76 5.75 -32.30
C SER A 675 -6.33 5.56 -32.79
N TRP A 676 -5.52 6.62 -32.78
CA TRP A 676 -4.09 6.53 -33.11
C TRP A 676 -3.31 5.62 -32.16
N MET A 677 -3.89 5.34 -30.98
CA MET A 677 -3.35 4.38 -30.02
C MET A 677 -3.38 2.93 -30.54
N PHE A 678 -4.27 2.62 -31.50
CA PHE A 678 -4.35 1.29 -32.10
C PHE A 678 -3.36 1.08 -33.25
N ASP A 679 -2.87 2.15 -33.88
CA ASP A 679 -1.91 2.05 -34.99
C ASP A 679 -0.60 1.41 -34.52
N MET A 680 -0.22 0.25 -35.06
CA MET A 680 0.98 -0.49 -34.65
C MET A 680 2.17 -0.22 -35.59
N GLN A 681 3.34 0.07 -35.01
CA GLN A 681 4.55 0.33 -35.80
C GLN A 681 4.97 -0.88 -36.66
N GLY A 682 5.11 -0.67 -37.97
CA GLY A 682 5.52 -1.70 -38.94
C GLY A 682 4.49 -2.03 -40.01
N ASN A 683 3.21 -1.66 -39.81
CA ASN A 683 2.15 -1.82 -40.82
C ASN A 683 1.97 -0.55 -41.65
N ILE A 684 2.90 -0.31 -42.57
CA ILE A 684 2.87 0.84 -43.47
C ILE A 684 1.65 0.72 -44.40
N GLY A 685 0.70 1.67 -44.29
CA GLY A 685 -0.41 1.84 -45.24
C GLY A 685 -1.75 1.21 -44.85
N LYS A 686 -1.90 0.66 -43.63
CA LYS A 686 -3.19 0.18 -43.09
C LYS A 686 -3.31 0.55 -41.60
N PRO A 687 -3.94 1.69 -41.24
CA PRO A 687 -4.20 2.01 -39.84
C PRO A 687 -5.07 0.92 -39.22
N GLU A 688 -4.63 0.37 -38.09
CA GLU A 688 -5.37 -0.61 -37.33
C GLU A 688 -6.48 0.03 -36.51
N ASN A 689 -7.63 -0.62 -36.48
CA ASN A 689 -8.69 -0.27 -35.55
C ASN A 689 -8.62 -1.15 -34.30
N ARG A 690 -9.50 -0.87 -33.33
CA ARG A 690 -9.65 -1.63 -32.08
C ARG A 690 -9.68 -3.14 -32.30
N ASN A 691 -10.47 -3.60 -33.28
CA ASN A 691 -10.68 -5.02 -33.52
C ASN A 691 -9.43 -5.69 -34.12
N ASP A 692 -8.59 -4.95 -34.85
CA ASP A 692 -7.33 -5.48 -35.38
C ASP A 692 -6.35 -5.77 -34.25
N VAL A 693 -6.12 -4.80 -33.36
CA VAL A 693 -5.22 -4.94 -32.20
C VAL A 693 -5.71 -6.04 -31.27
N ILE A 694 -7.01 -6.11 -30.99
CA ILE A 694 -7.59 -7.18 -30.16
C ILE A 694 -7.31 -8.57 -30.77
N ARG A 695 -7.55 -8.76 -32.07
CA ARG A 695 -7.30 -10.04 -32.74
C ARG A 695 -5.82 -10.41 -32.71
N ILE A 696 -4.93 -9.44 -32.91
CA ILE A 696 -3.48 -9.65 -32.86
C ILE A 696 -3.05 -10.06 -31.45
N SER A 697 -3.48 -9.33 -30.42
CA SER A 697 -3.17 -9.66 -29.03
C SER A 697 -3.73 -11.00 -28.59
N PHE A 698 -4.94 -11.35 -29.02
CA PHE A 698 -5.56 -12.64 -28.68
C PHE A 698 -4.82 -13.81 -29.30
N LYS A 699 -4.44 -13.71 -30.59
CA LYS A 699 -3.61 -14.72 -31.26
C LYS A 699 -2.25 -14.89 -30.58
N GLU A 700 -1.60 -13.78 -30.23
CA GLU A 700 -0.31 -13.84 -29.55
C GLU A 700 -0.41 -14.48 -28.16
N ALA A 701 -1.49 -14.21 -27.41
CA ALA A 701 -1.74 -14.84 -26.12
C ALA A 701 -1.85 -16.37 -26.23
N ILE A 702 -2.62 -16.86 -27.20
CA ILE A 702 -2.74 -18.29 -27.49
C ILE A 702 -1.36 -18.89 -27.80
N VAL A 703 -0.59 -18.26 -28.68
CA VAL A 703 0.76 -18.74 -29.04
C VAL A 703 1.68 -18.79 -27.83
N ASN A 704 1.66 -17.76 -26.98
CA ASN A 704 2.48 -17.71 -25.78
C ASN A 704 2.14 -18.84 -24.80
N LEU A 705 0.85 -19.11 -24.58
CA LEU A 705 0.42 -20.17 -23.67
C LEU A 705 0.76 -21.56 -24.20
N LYS A 706 0.55 -21.81 -25.50
CA LYS A 706 0.97 -23.07 -26.14
C LYS A 706 2.47 -23.32 -25.99
N ASN A 707 3.27 -22.28 -26.19
CA ASN A 707 4.72 -22.36 -26.01
C ASN A 707 5.12 -22.60 -24.56
N ARG A 708 4.39 -22.01 -23.60
CA ARG A 708 4.65 -22.17 -22.17
C ARG A 708 4.32 -23.57 -21.66
N TYR A 709 3.18 -24.12 -22.05
CA TYR A 709 2.66 -25.39 -21.54
C TYR A 709 2.95 -26.59 -22.46
N HIS A 710 3.58 -26.35 -23.61
CA HIS A 710 3.95 -27.38 -24.59
C HIS A 710 2.77 -28.26 -25.05
N ASN A 711 1.58 -27.67 -25.13
CA ASN A 711 0.37 -28.29 -25.63
C ASN A 711 -0.47 -27.29 -26.45
N SER A 712 -1.49 -27.79 -27.13
CA SER A 712 -2.37 -27.01 -28.02
C SER A 712 -3.80 -26.89 -27.52
N ASP A 713 -4.15 -27.55 -26.42
CA ASP A 713 -5.46 -27.49 -25.79
C ASP A 713 -5.38 -26.71 -24.46
N PHE A 714 -6.52 -26.38 -23.87
CA PHE A 714 -6.59 -25.69 -22.56
C PHE A 714 -6.09 -26.55 -21.39
N THR A 715 -5.73 -27.81 -21.63
CA THR A 715 -5.38 -28.77 -20.58
C THR A 715 -4.15 -28.28 -19.83
N GLY A 716 -4.25 -28.10 -18.51
CA GLY A 716 -3.14 -27.68 -17.67
C GLY A 716 -2.81 -26.19 -17.70
N TRP A 717 -3.55 -25.34 -18.43
CA TRP A 717 -3.35 -23.87 -18.35
C TRP A 717 -3.98 -23.28 -17.07
N TYR A 718 -3.80 -23.91 -15.92
CA TYR A 718 -4.49 -23.51 -14.70
C TYR A 718 -3.98 -22.18 -14.18
N TRP A 719 -4.91 -21.29 -13.84
CA TRP A 719 -4.58 -19.96 -13.32
C TRP A 719 -3.69 -20.02 -12.08
N GLY A 720 -3.96 -20.93 -11.15
CA GLY A 720 -3.17 -21.12 -9.93
C GLY A 720 -1.71 -21.55 -10.18
N GLU A 721 -1.42 -22.19 -11.32
CA GLU A 721 -0.03 -22.51 -11.70
C GLU A 721 0.72 -21.25 -12.20
N ALA A 722 0.02 -20.40 -12.95
CA ALA A 722 0.57 -19.15 -13.48
C ALA A 722 0.61 -18.02 -12.43
N HIS A 723 -0.38 -18.00 -11.53
CA HIS A 723 -0.64 -16.97 -10.53
C HIS A 723 -0.44 -17.50 -9.12
N ARG A 724 0.69 -17.11 -8.54
CA ARG A 724 1.15 -17.61 -7.25
C ARG A 724 1.53 -16.46 -6.33
N VAL A 725 1.19 -16.59 -5.05
CA VAL A 725 1.57 -15.64 -4.02
C VAL A 725 2.80 -16.12 -3.28
N LEU A 726 3.80 -15.26 -3.17
CA LEU A 726 4.96 -15.42 -2.30
C LEU A 726 4.98 -14.26 -1.31
N ILE A 727 4.67 -14.53 -0.05
CA ILE A 727 4.69 -13.52 1.00
C ILE A 727 6.14 -13.38 1.45
N LYS A 728 6.77 -12.25 1.10
CA LYS A 728 8.22 -12.06 1.22
C LYS A 728 8.60 -11.46 2.56
N HIS A 729 9.65 -12.00 3.17
CA HIS A 729 10.36 -11.35 4.27
C HIS A 729 11.47 -10.44 3.68
N PRO A 730 11.78 -9.27 4.27
CA PRO A 730 12.82 -8.39 3.71
C PRO A 730 14.19 -9.05 3.53
N LEU A 731 14.60 -9.93 4.45
CA LEU A 731 15.82 -10.77 4.33
C LEU A 731 15.64 -12.04 3.49
N GLY A 732 14.42 -12.34 3.05
CA GLY A 732 14.11 -13.52 2.25
C GLY A 732 14.54 -13.41 0.78
N SER A 733 15.08 -12.26 0.35
CA SER A 733 15.76 -12.11 -0.94
C SER A 733 17.11 -12.85 -0.99
N VAL A 734 17.71 -13.11 0.18
CA VAL A 734 18.92 -13.93 0.31
C VAL A 734 18.54 -15.40 0.11
N ALA A 735 19.05 -16.03 -0.95
CA ALA A 735 18.67 -17.39 -1.35
C ALA A 735 18.77 -18.43 -0.22
N ALA A 736 19.79 -18.32 0.64
CA ALA A 736 19.98 -19.21 1.78
C ALA A 736 18.94 -19.04 2.90
N LEU A 737 18.31 -17.87 3.02
CA LEU A 737 17.29 -17.56 4.04
C LEU A 737 15.85 -17.68 3.52
N SER A 738 15.67 -17.58 2.20
CA SER A 738 14.38 -17.61 1.52
C SER A 738 13.44 -18.75 1.97
N PRO A 739 13.88 -20.03 2.05
CA PRO A 739 12.98 -21.14 2.39
C PRO A 739 12.42 -21.10 3.81
N VAL A 740 13.07 -20.36 4.72
CA VAL A 740 12.62 -20.23 6.10
C VAL A 740 11.80 -18.95 6.31
N LEU A 741 12.26 -17.84 5.71
CA LEU A 741 11.68 -16.52 5.96
C LEU A 741 10.50 -16.21 5.03
N ASN A 742 10.53 -16.65 3.78
CA ASN A 742 9.39 -16.44 2.88
C ASN A 742 8.30 -17.47 3.14
N ILE A 743 7.04 -17.07 2.93
CA ILE A 743 5.88 -17.96 3.07
C ILE A 743 5.27 -18.19 1.67
N GLY A 744 5.34 -19.43 1.20
CA GLY A 744 4.91 -19.83 -0.15
C GLY A 744 6.09 -20.28 -1.03
N PRO A 745 5.95 -20.28 -2.37
CA PRO A 745 4.82 -19.77 -3.13
C PRO A 745 3.61 -20.71 -3.13
N TYR A 746 2.40 -20.14 -3.03
CA TYR A 746 1.12 -20.88 -3.09
C TYR A 746 0.28 -20.41 -4.27
N GLU A 747 -0.53 -21.30 -4.84
CA GLU A 747 -1.51 -20.95 -5.88
C GLU A 747 -2.57 -20.01 -5.30
N ILE A 748 -3.02 -19.03 -6.09
CA ILE A 748 -4.05 -18.07 -5.66
C ILE A 748 -4.97 -17.72 -6.84
N GLY A 749 -6.26 -17.52 -6.55
CA GLY A 749 -7.25 -17.03 -7.51
C GLY A 749 -7.41 -15.51 -7.42
N GLY A 750 -8.30 -14.94 -8.25
CA GLY A 750 -8.50 -13.49 -8.35
C GLY A 750 -7.55 -12.82 -9.34
N ASN A 751 -7.65 -11.50 -9.45
CA ASN A 751 -6.68 -10.61 -10.09
C ASN A 751 -6.75 -9.20 -9.44
N GLY A 752 -6.14 -8.19 -10.08
CA GLY A 752 -6.15 -6.82 -9.55
C GLY A 752 -7.51 -6.12 -9.53
N THR A 753 -8.53 -6.64 -10.21
CA THR A 753 -9.85 -6.01 -10.34
C THR A 753 -11.00 -6.81 -9.71
N THR A 754 -10.74 -8.01 -9.18
CA THR A 754 -11.68 -8.78 -8.37
C THR A 754 -11.78 -8.25 -6.94
N VAL A 755 -12.89 -8.50 -6.25
CA VAL A 755 -13.07 -8.06 -4.84
C VAL A 755 -11.99 -8.67 -3.95
N ALA A 756 -11.78 -9.98 -4.10
CA ALA A 756 -10.60 -10.67 -3.60
C ALA A 756 -9.40 -10.30 -4.48
N ASN A 757 -8.79 -9.16 -4.20
CA ASN A 757 -7.70 -8.63 -5.01
C ASN A 757 -6.44 -9.50 -4.87
N SER A 758 -5.85 -9.88 -6.00
CA SER A 758 -4.58 -10.60 -6.06
C SER A 758 -3.71 -10.05 -7.20
N GLU A 759 -3.07 -8.91 -6.94
CA GLU A 759 -2.40 -8.13 -7.96
C GLU A 759 -1.02 -8.68 -8.35
N TYR A 760 -0.73 -8.77 -9.65
CA TYR A 760 0.57 -9.17 -10.22
C TYR A 760 1.17 -8.12 -11.16
N GLY A 761 2.50 -7.99 -11.21
CA GLY A 761 3.18 -6.91 -11.95
C GLY A 761 3.15 -7.08 -13.47
N PHE A 762 2.52 -6.19 -14.23
CA PHE A 762 2.44 -6.31 -15.70
C PHE A 762 3.81 -6.42 -16.40
N SER A 763 4.78 -5.56 -16.06
CA SER A 763 6.14 -5.65 -16.62
C SER A 763 6.79 -7.00 -16.29
N THR A 764 6.70 -7.45 -15.04
CA THR A 764 7.28 -8.72 -14.61
C THR A 764 6.59 -9.91 -15.27
N SER A 765 5.28 -9.85 -15.49
CA SER A 765 4.53 -10.88 -16.21
C SER A 765 4.90 -10.95 -17.68
N LEU A 766 5.12 -9.82 -18.34
CA LEU A 766 5.64 -9.80 -19.71
C LEU A 766 7.07 -10.33 -19.82
N GLU A 767 7.94 -10.00 -18.86
CA GLU A 767 9.35 -10.39 -18.87
C GLU A 767 9.55 -11.87 -18.51
N LYS A 768 8.99 -12.29 -17.37
CA LYS A 768 9.23 -13.61 -16.77
C LYS A 768 8.18 -14.63 -17.16
N LYS A 769 7.08 -14.22 -17.78
CA LYS A 769 5.89 -15.05 -18.02
C LYS A 769 5.34 -15.60 -16.70
N GLU A 770 5.35 -14.81 -15.63
CA GLU A 770 4.85 -15.20 -14.31
C GLU A 770 3.89 -14.15 -13.77
N PHE A 771 2.80 -14.59 -13.15
CA PHE A 771 1.82 -13.70 -12.53
C PHE A 771 2.00 -13.72 -11.02
N GLU A 772 3.19 -13.34 -10.53
CA GLU A 772 3.45 -13.32 -9.07
C GLU A 772 2.53 -12.31 -8.37
N CYS A 773 1.65 -12.81 -7.50
CA CYS A 773 0.82 -12.00 -6.62
C CYS A 773 1.69 -11.40 -5.51
N TYR A 774 1.83 -10.08 -5.50
CA TYR A 774 2.60 -9.36 -4.48
C TYR A 774 1.73 -8.43 -3.61
N LEU A 775 0.47 -8.19 -4.01
CA LEU A 775 -0.46 -7.27 -3.37
C LEU A 775 -1.82 -7.96 -3.26
N GLY A 776 -2.43 -7.90 -2.08
CA GLY A 776 -3.78 -8.41 -1.84
C GLY A 776 -4.28 -8.02 -0.44
N PRO A 777 -5.38 -8.61 0.05
CA PRO A 777 -5.92 -8.40 1.39
C PRO A 777 -4.86 -8.61 2.49
N SER A 778 -4.34 -7.49 3.00
CA SER A 778 -3.27 -7.47 4.01
C SER A 778 -3.77 -7.80 5.41
N MET A 779 -5.08 -7.67 5.61
CA MET A 779 -5.89 -8.28 6.65
C MET A 779 -7.33 -8.35 6.12
N ARG A 780 -8.20 -9.12 6.77
CA ARG A 780 -9.65 -9.02 6.58
C ARG A 780 -10.33 -8.95 7.94
N PHE A 781 -11.37 -8.13 8.03
CA PHE A 781 -12.14 -7.85 9.24
C PHE A 781 -13.62 -7.82 8.91
N ILE A 782 -14.44 -8.50 9.73
CA ILE A 782 -15.91 -8.46 9.68
C ILE A 782 -16.45 -8.40 11.11
N ILE A 783 -17.35 -7.46 11.37
CA ILE A 783 -18.08 -7.39 12.64
C ILE A 783 -19.57 -7.15 12.41
N ASP A 784 -20.39 -7.90 13.15
CA ASP A 784 -21.83 -7.71 13.25
C ASP A 784 -22.13 -6.94 14.54
N MET A 785 -22.73 -5.76 14.44
CA MET A 785 -23.00 -4.90 15.58
C MET A 785 -24.09 -5.46 16.51
N ALA A 786 -24.78 -6.55 16.14
CA ALA A 786 -25.63 -7.32 17.05
C ALA A 786 -24.82 -8.16 18.05
N ASN A 787 -23.59 -8.55 17.71
CA ASN A 787 -22.73 -9.37 18.54
C ASN A 787 -21.30 -8.82 18.56
N MET A 788 -21.01 -8.02 19.58
CA MET A 788 -19.68 -7.44 19.79
C MET A 788 -18.82 -8.24 20.79
N THR A 789 -19.24 -9.46 21.16
CA THR A 789 -18.40 -10.39 21.96
C THR A 789 -17.50 -11.26 21.08
N SER A 790 -17.61 -11.13 19.76
CA SER A 790 -16.73 -11.80 18.80
C SER A 790 -16.74 -11.08 17.46
N TYR A 791 -15.63 -11.15 16.72
CA TYR A 791 -15.55 -10.69 15.35
C TYR A 791 -14.73 -11.68 14.50
N GLN A 792 -14.82 -11.56 13.18
CA GLN A 792 -14.10 -12.44 12.27
C GLN A 792 -12.93 -11.70 11.66
N SER A 793 -11.77 -12.35 11.65
CA SER A 793 -10.56 -11.76 11.10
C SER A 793 -9.66 -12.81 10.47
N ILE A 794 -8.70 -12.36 9.66
CA ILE A 794 -7.58 -13.19 9.21
C ILE A 794 -6.40 -12.31 8.73
N LEU A 795 -5.16 -12.75 8.99
CA LEU A 795 -3.93 -12.20 8.43
C LEU A 795 -3.35 -13.13 7.35
N PRO A 796 -2.64 -12.60 6.32
CA PRO A 796 -2.00 -13.42 5.29
C PRO A 796 -0.77 -14.20 5.83
N SER A 797 -0.05 -13.65 6.81
CA SER A 797 0.88 -14.38 7.69
C SER A 797 0.23 -14.64 9.04
N GLY A 798 0.99 -15.03 10.07
CA GLY A 798 0.51 -15.03 11.45
C GLY A 798 0.79 -13.73 12.21
N GLN A 799 0.49 -13.75 13.51
CA GLN A 799 0.64 -12.62 14.44
C GLN A 799 2.10 -12.27 14.76
N SER A 800 3.00 -13.26 14.83
CA SER A 800 4.40 -13.09 15.23
C SER A 800 5.32 -12.80 14.04
N GLY A 801 6.32 -11.96 14.27
CA GLY A 801 7.41 -11.68 13.33
C GLY A 801 8.59 -12.64 13.43
N GLN A 802 8.61 -13.51 14.43
CA GLN A 802 9.76 -14.38 14.65
C GLN A 802 9.71 -15.64 13.77
N PRO A 803 10.74 -15.91 12.96
CA PRO A 803 10.82 -17.15 12.20
C PRO A 803 10.73 -18.37 13.14
N HIS A 804 9.99 -19.39 12.72
CA HIS A 804 9.66 -20.61 13.49
C HIS A 804 8.70 -20.46 14.67
N HIS A 805 8.26 -19.24 15.02
CA HIS A 805 7.18 -19.10 15.99
C HIS A 805 5.91 -19.78 15.45
N GLN A 806 5.13 -20.43 16.31
CA GLN A 806 3.89 -21.10 15.89
C GLN A 806 2.95 -20.12 15.16
N HIS A 807 2.89 -18.88 15.64
CA HIS A 807 2.10 -17.79 15.04
C HIS A 807 2.83 -16.99 13.95
N TYR A 808 3.86 -17.53 13.29
CA TYR A 808 4.52 -16.84 12.18
C TYR A 808 3.72 -16.93 10.86
N LYS A 809 3.10 -18.08 10.60
CA LYS A 809 2.41 -18.40 9.34
C LYS A 809 1.18 -19.32 9.51
N ASP A 810 0.70 -19.49 10.73
CA ASP A 810 -0.44 -20.33 11.09
C ASP A 810 -1.75 -19.92 10.41
N GLN A 811 -1.94 -18.64 10.13
CA GLN A 811 -3.13 -18.12 9.46
C GLN A 811 -3.09 -18.20 7.93
N THR A 812 -1.91 -18.44 7.33
CA THR A 812 -1.76 -18.35 5.86
C THR A 812 -2.66 -19.31 5.10
N ARG A 813 -2.84 -20.54 5.58
CA ARG A 813 -3.70 -21.53 4.91
C ARG A 813 -5.17 -21.15 4.96
N PHE A 814 -5.64 -20.64 6.11
CA PHE A 814 -6.99 -20.10 6.25
C PHE A 814 -7.21 -18.93 5.30
N TRP A 815 -6.26 -17.99 5.25
CA TRP A 815 -6.34 -16.83 4.36
C TRP A 815 -6.43 -17.21 2.88
N LEU A 816 -5.65 -18.19 2.43
CA LEU A 816 -5.69 -18.72 1.04
C LEU A 816 -7.01 -19.40 0.71
N ASN A 817 -7.60 -20.09 1.69
CA ASN A 817 -8.86 -20.82 1.52
C ASN A 817 -10.11 -19.93 1.70
N GLY A 818 -9.93 -18.63 1.99
CA GLY A 818 -11.03 -17.72 2.30
C GLY A 818 -11.69 -17.99 3.65
N GLU A 819 -10.99 -18.65 4.56
CA GLU A 819 -11.42 -18.96 5.92
C GLU A 819 -10.97 -17.87 6.91
N TYR A 820 -11.70 -17.77 8.01
CA TYR A 820 -11.51 -16.71 9.01
C TYR A 820 -11.52 -17.33 10.40
N LYS A 821 -10.67 -16.82 11.27
CA LYS A 821 -10.77 -17.09 12.70
C LYS A 821 -11.91 -16.27 13.30
N LEU A 822 -12.51 -16.81 14.36
CA LEU A 822 -13.46 -16.10 15.21
C LEU A 822 -12.71 -15.67 16.47
N VAL A 823 -12.45 -14.37 16.59
CA VAL A 823 -11.79 -13.83 17.77
C VAL A 823 -12.85 -13.54 18.82
N LYS A 824 -12.73 -14.17 19.99
CA LYS A 824 -13.61 -13.92 21.14
C LYS A 824 -13.06 -12.75 21.94
N THR A 825 -13.97 -11.94 22.47
CA THR A 825 -13.65 -10.66 23.09
C THR A 825 -14.27 -10.63 24.48
N LYS A 826 -13.65 -9.92 25.43
CA LYS A 826 -14.08 -9.81 26.84
C LYS A 826 -14.13 -11.10 27.67
N ASP A 827 -14.04 -12.28 27.05
CA ASP A 827 -13.93 -13.59 27.71
C ASP A 827 -12.59 -14.25 27.38
N PHE A 828 -11.72 -14.33 28.39
CA PHE A 828 -10.37 -14.90 28.28
C PHE A 828 -10.26 -16.28 28.94
N SER A 829 -11.37 -16.93 29.28
CA SER A 829 -11.37 -18.27 29.88
C SER A 829 -10.70 -19.34 28.99
N GLY A 830 -10.71 -19.13 27.67
CA GLY A 830 -10.07 -19.98 26.67
C GLY A 830 -8.65 -19.57 26.28
N ALA A 831 -8.05 -18.56 26.92
CA ALA A 831 -6.71 -18.09 26.58
C ALA A 831 -5.67 -19.22 26.68
N LYS A 832 -4.75 -19.25 25.72
CA LYS A 832 -3.63 -20.19 25.66
C LYS A 832 -2.40 -19.71 26.41
N GLY A 833 -2.27 -18.40 26.54
CA GLY A 833 -1.22 -17.77 27.33
C GLY A 833 -1.78 -16.67 28.24
N LYS A 834 -1.20 -16.51 29.42
CA LYS A 834 -1.40 -15.35 30.30
C LYS A 834 -0.07 -14.89 30.90
N LEU A 835 0.40 -13.73 30.43
CA LEU A 835 1.52 -13.01 31.04
C LEU A 835 0.98 -11.93 31.99
N THR A 836 1.47 -11.92 33.23
CA THR A 836 1.15 -10.89 34.22
C THR A 836 2.37 -10.00 34.46
N MET A 837 2.26 -8.71 34.14
CA MET A 837 3.27 -7.73 34.53
C MET A 837 2.97 -7.21 35.93
N THR A 838 3.95 -7.29 36.82
CA THR A 838 3.82 -6.79 38.19
C THR A 838 4.80 -5.63 38.43
N PRO A 839 4.39 -4.52 39.06
CA PRO A 839 5.28 -3.40 39.34
C PRO A 839 6.53 -3.84 40.13
N PHE A 840 7.69 -3.39 39.68
CA PHE A 840 8.95 -3.46 40.42
C PHE A 840 9.22 -2.10 41.05
N LYS A 841 8.95 -2.00 42.36
CA LYS A 841 9.17 -0.79 43.17
C LYS A 841 10.64 -0.52 43.42
#